data_AF-A0A2P4ZLV7-F1
#
_entry.id   AF-A0A2P4ZLV7-F1
#
_cell.length_a   1.000
_cell.length_b   1.000
_cell.length_c   1.000
_cell.angle_alpha   90.00
_cell.angle_beta   90.00
_cell.angle_gamma   90.00
#
_symmetry.space_group_name_H-M   'P 1'
#
loop_
_entity.id
_entity.type
_entity.pdbx_description
1 polymer ?
#
loop_
_entity_poly.entity_id
_entity_poly.type
_entity_poly.pdbx_seq_one_letter_code
_entity_poly.pdbx_strand_id
1 'polypeptide(L)'
;MASIYAKASRVIVWLEEAMGSHPEDSKILDNACRALEEISNAASGQPAKPSDDEAARLAIQTILQRSWFERIWVLQEVAAARHVVMMFHSMDMDGFAFCTSLTKLNYDFKDPATRNRIRSAAYLIKGAGLRPKHLATFSDRFSLNICPLGELVDMYHNRKAKDLRDKIYALLGMSSDTPRGLLPNYNMLWRDLFRQLVHSLIGEQALVETWDDQQVAVIKHVGCVLGKVVSVSSAGAWDERQSIDVNIAVDNGSDDRWRWDGCWTLQASAKSIQQGDVICLLQGASKPTIIRPCEDYCVVVAIAVTPIGNKRLEGTPFDWLDCSREIQAFHREMILVWDWETPCEELYEIDYECFLNNRDFILTKTKKETDDRWGKAARLHYVGWLWKDAESYENAIKNFQKAIKTYRRMYRLRHQANEATFEVWYQTYTAIIKITRPPSLSARWETLFLRRKAKGLGIMADILGRRGDYFEVTERGVLQIIKPFREELLKLLLAVHGDKVPITDAVMKTAVGDDSVATEILTIFFDWRGDQVPVSEEVLKAAANNRYQGKKLLELFLSQRGDQISISEGIVKSAAGNYGQAMEVIKLLLDRYEDQVPITEEVLKVAAGNYHHGKQVIALFLSRRGSQVPMTAEVLKQAARNPYQAKEIIELFLVQRGDQVPITEEVLKMAAENIKQGKEVIQLLLDRRYGQIPITEEVIKTATETWGRDEEIVRQLW
;
A
#
# COMPACT_ATOMS: atom_id res chain seq x y z
N MET A 1 36.77 -13.94 -21.02
CA MET A 1 36.26 -13.60 -22.36
C MET A 1 36.23 -12.10 -22.60
N ALA A 2 35.41 -11.31 -21.90
CA ALA A 2 35.32 -9.86 -22.12
C ALA A 2 36.66 -9.09 -22.13
N SER A 3 37.63 -9.45 -21.28
CA SER A 3 38.97 -8.84 -21.26
C SER A 3 39.79 -9.03 -22.55
N ILE A 4 39.54 -10.12 -23.29
CA ILE A 4 40.17 -10.41 -24.59
C ILE A 4 39.59 -9.47 -25.64
N TYR A 5 38.26 -9.41 -25.73
CA TYR A 5 37.56 -8.60 -26.73
C TYR A 5 37.71 -7.10 -26.49
N ALA A 6 37.86 -6.65 -25.24
CA ALA A 6 38.16 -5.25 -24.92
C ALA A 6 39.51 -4.75 -25.48
N LYS A 7 40.44 -5.68 -25.73
CA LYS A 7 41.73 -5.41 -26.36
C LYS A 7 41.70 -5.50 -27.89
N ALA A 8 40.65 -6.08 -28.47
CA ALA A 8 40.51 -6.19 -29.92
C ALA A 8 40.24 -4.82 -30.57
N SER A 9 40.78 -4.59 -31.76
CA SER A 9 40.52 -3.38 -32.54
C SER A 9 39.12 -3.38 -33.14
N ARG A 10 38.62 -4.54 -33.53
CA ARG A 10 37.27 -4.78 -34.04
C ARG A 10 36.80 -6.19 -33.67
N VAL A 11 35.49 -6.38 -33.63
CA VAL A 11 34.83 -7.68 -33.44
C VAL A 11 33.99 -7.95 -34.68
N ILE A 12 34.21 -9.10 -35.29
CA ILE A 12 33.55 -9.51 -36.52
C ILE A 12 32.44 -10.50 -36.15
N VAL A 13 31.20 -10.13 -36.44
CA VAL A 13 30.01 -10.93 -36.21
C VAL A 13 29.64 -11.63 -37.51
N TRP A 14 29.95 -12.92 -37.61
CA TRP A 14 29.52 -13.76 -38.72
C TRP A 14 28.12 -14.29 -38.49
N LEU A 15 27.17 -13.92 -39.37
CA LEU A 15 25.76 -14.34 -39.27
C LEU A 15 25.43 -15.59 -40.10
N GLU A 16 26.46 -16.39 -40.45
CA GLU A 16 26.33 -17.60 -41.27
C GLU A 16 26.68 -18.88 -40.50
N GLU A 17 26.07 -19.98 -40.93
CA GLU A 17 26.57 -21.33 -40.72
C GLU A 17 27.16 -21.80 -42.06
N ALA A 18 28.33 -22.45 -42.04
CA ALA A 18 29.08 -22.81 -43.25
C ALA A 18 28.19 -23.60 -44.23
N MET A 19 27.81 -22.96 -45.34
CA MET A 19 27.01 -23.60 -46.38
C MET A 19 27.88 -24.59 -47.15
N GLY A 20 27.30 -25.73 -47.51
CA GLY A 20 27.89 -26.61 -48.52
C GLY A 20 27.87 -25.95 -49.90
N SER A 21 28.34 -26.65 -50.92
CA SER A 21 28.31 -26.19 -52.31
C SER A 21 27.11 -26.79 -53.05
N HIS A 22 25.89 -26.41 -52.68
CA HIS A 22 24.65 -26.83 -53.34
C HIS A 22 23.97 -25.69 -54.14
N PRO A 23 23.23 -25.98 -55.22
CA PRO A 23 22.58 -24.96 -56.06
C PRO A 23 21.50 -24.13 -55.35
N GLU A 24 20.87 -24.69 -54.30
CA GLU A 24 19.90 -23.98 -53.47
C GLU A 24 20.56 -22.84 -52.66
N ASP A 25 21.87 -22.94 -52.42
CA ASP A 25 22.66 -21.96 -51.69
C ASP A 25 22.81 -20.65 -52.48
N SER A 26 22.77 -20.70 -53.82
CA SER A 26 22.82 -19.51 -54.69
C SER A 26 21.57 -18.63 -54.56
N LYS A 27 20.38 -19.24 -54.43
CA LYS A 27 19.12 -18.50 -54.27
C LYS A 27 18.99 -17.91 -52.86
N ILE A 28 19.50 -18.61 -51.86
CA ILE A 28 19.62 -18.12 -50.49
C ILE A 28 20.60 -16.94 -50.43
N LEU A 29 21.72 -17.03 -51.14
CA LEU A 29 22.71 -15.96 -51.25
C LEU A 29 22.12 -14.71 -51.93
N ASP A 30 21.45 -14.85 -53.06
CA ASP A 30 20.79 -13.72 -53.75
C ASP A 30 19.76 -13.01 -52.86
N ASN A 31 18.95 -13.78 -52.11
CA ASN A 31 17.98 -13.21 -51.18
C ASN A 31 18.65 -12.52 -49.98
N ALA A 32 19.79 -13.04 -49.49
CA ALA A 32 20.56 -12.40 -48.42
C ALA A 32 21.24 -11.10 -48.88
N CYS A 33 21.79 -11.08 -50.10
CA CYS A 33 22.33 -9.87 -50.71
C CYS A 33 21.26 -8.77 -50.86
N ARG A 34 20.06 -9.14 -51.36
CA ARG A 34 18.92 -8.22 -51.46
C ARG A 34 18.47 -7.68 -50.10
N ALA A 35 18.42 -8.54 -49.08
CA ALA A 35 18.12 -8.11 -47.71
C ALA A 35 19.13 -7.07 -47.20
N LEU A 36 20.43 -7.23 -47.51
CA LEU A 36 21.46 -6.29 -47.09
C LEU A 36 21.42 -4.97 -47.84
N GLU A 37 21.07 -4.99 -49.12
CA GLU A 37 20.82 -3.79 -49.90
C GLU A 37 19.65 -3.00 -49.30
N GLU A 38 18.56 -3.66 -48.91
CA GLU A 38 17.45 -2.99 -48.21
C GLU A 38 17.86 -2.40 -46.86
N ILE A 39 18.61 -3.15 -46.06
CA ILE A 39 19.18 -2.69 -44.78
C ILE A 39 20.11 -1.49 -45.00
N SER A 40 20.93 -1.50 -46.05
CA SER A 40 21.86 -0.43 -46.39
C SER A 40 21.14 0.83 -46.89
N ASN A 41 20.12 0.66 -47.73
CA ASN A 41 19.29 1.75 -48.25
C ASN A 41 18.50 2.44 -47.12
N ALA A 42 18.00 1.67 -46.15
CA ALA A 42 17.37 2.22 -44.96
C ALA A 42 18.38 3.01 -44.10
N ALA A 43 19.61 2.53 -43.97
CA ALA A 43 20.66 3.23 -43.22
C ALA A 43 20.97 4.61 -43.81
N SER A 44 21.07 4.71 -45.14
CA SER A 44 21.43 5.95 -45.88
C SER A 44 20.34 7.03 -45.93
N GLY A 45 19.13 6.76 -45.40
CA GLY A 45 18.08 7.76 -45.25
C GLY A 45 17.24 8.01 -46.51
N GLN A 46 17.36 7.14 -47.52
CA GLN A 46 16.38 7.11 -48.60
C GLN A 46 15.00 6.75 -48.00
N PRO A 47 13.90 7.38 -48.44
CA PRO A 47 12.56 7.00 -47.98
C PRO A 47 12.33 5.56 -48.38
N ALA A 48 12.45 4.65 -47.42
CA ALA A 48 12.06 3.27 -47.60
C ALA A 48 10.56 3.29 -47.92
N LYS A 49 10.20 3.16 -49.20
CA LYS A 49 8.89 2.59 -49.51
C LYS A 49 8.87 1.23 -48.80
N PRO A 50 7.85 0.90 -48.00
CA PRO A 50 7.72 -0.45 -47.47
C PRO A 50 7.79 -1.37 -48.68
N SER A 51 8.90 -2.10 -48.79
CA SER A 51 9.14 -2.95 -49.93
C SER A 51 8.03 -4.00 -49.93
N ASP A 52 7.22 -4.04 -50.99
CA ASP A 52 6.31 -5.16 -51.29
C ASP A 52 7.12 -6.45 -51.59
N ASP A 53 8.46 -6.39 -51.52
CA ASP A 53 9.37 -7.50 -51.63
C ASP A 53 9.30 -8.40 -50.39
N GLU A 54 8.28 -9.26 -50.37
CA GLU A 54 8.10 -10.31 -49.38
C GLU A 54 9.34 -11.20 -49.24
N ALA A 55 10.12 -11.40 -50.31
CA ALA A 55 11.32 -12.22 -50.29
C ALA A 55 12.46 -11.57 -49.49
N ALA A 56 12.69 -10.26 -49.64
CA ALA A 56 13.67 -9.53 -48.84
C ALA A 56 13.27 -9.49 -47.36
N ARG A 57 11.98 -9.31 -47.06
CA ARG A 57 11.45 -9.38 -45.68
C ARG A 57 11.68 -10.73 -45.02
N LEU A 58 11.40 -11.82 -45.75
CA LEU A 58 11.64 -13.19 -45.28
C LEU A 58 13.14 -13.47 -45.08
N ALA A 59 14.00 -12.94 -45.95
CA ALA A 59 15.45 -13.07 -45.82
C ALA A 59 16.00 -12.33 -44.59
N ILE A 60 15.53 -11.11 -44.32
CA ILE A 60 15.87 -10.36 -43.09
C ILE A 60 15.40 -11.14 -41.85
N GLN A 61 14.19 -11.70 -41.87
CA GLN A 61 13.69 -12.56 -40.79
C GLN A 61 14.59 -13.77 -40.56
N THR A 62 15.02 -14.43 -41.63
CA THR A 62 15.91 -15.60 -41.57
C THR A 62 17.27 -15.23 -40.96
N ILE A 63 17.85 -14.10 -41.36
CA ILE A 63 19.11 -13.57 -40.80
C ILE A 63 18.99 -13.33 -39.30
N LEU A 64 17.89 -12.72 -38.87
CA LEU A 64 17.68 -12.34 -37.48
C LEU A 64 17.33 -13.53 -36.56
N GLN A 65 16.96 -14.67 -37.14
CA GLN A 65 16.74 -15.94 -36.44
C GLN A 65 18.00 -16.82 -36.33
N ARG A 66 19.16 -16.36 -36.82
CA ARG A 66 20.41 -17.14 -36.81
C ARG A 66 20.90 -17.43 -35.39
N SER A 67 21.59 -18.57 -35.26
CA SER A 67 22.11 -19.10 -33.99
C SER A 67 23.02 -18.13 -33.24
N TRP A 68 23.70 -17.20 -33.95
CA TRP A 68 24.50 -16.15 -33.32
C TRP A 68 23.69 -15.31 -32.31
N PHE A 69 22.48 -14.86 -32.70
CA PHE A 69 21.61 -14.10 -31.79
C PHE A 69 21.12 -14.95 -30.64
N GLU A 70 21.21 -16.27 -30.68
CA GLU A 70 20.72 -17.10 -29.58
C GLU A 70 21.73 -17.28 -28.46
N ARG A 71 23.03 -17.06 -28.69
CA ARG A 71 24.09 -17.47 -27.75
C ARG A 71 24.31 -16.45 -26.64
N ILE A 72 24.49 -16.90 -25.40
CA ILE A 72 24.76 -15.98 -24.28
C ILE A 72 26.18 -15.38 -24.36
N TRP A 73 27.19 -16.16 -24.79
CA TRP A 73 28.59 -15.71 -24.77
C TRP A 73 28.88 -14.58 -25.75
N VAL A 74 28.14 -14.48 -26.86
CA VAL A 74 28.37 -13.42 -27.87
C VAL A 74 28.10 -12.02 -27.31
N LEU A 75 27.33 -11.92 -26.23
CA LEU A 75 27.00 -10.65 -25.58
C LEU A 75 28.26 -9.95 -25.06
N GLN A 76 29.18 -10.68 -24.41
CA GLN A 76 30.44 -10.09 -23.95
C GLN A 76 31.33 -9.65 -25.11
N GLU A 77 31.26 -10.36 -26.23
CA GLU A 77 32.08 -10.09 -27.41
C GLU A 77 31.72 -8.73 -28.01
N VAL A 78 30.43 -8.48 -28.26
CA VAL A 78 29.95 -7.20 -28.79
C VAL A 78 29.88 -6.10 -27.74
N ALA A 79 29.67 -6.44 -26.47
CA ALA A 79 29.69 -5.45 -25.38
C ALA A 79 31.09 -4.86 -25.17
N ALA A 80 32.13 -5.68 -25.27
CA ALA A 80 33.52 -5.26 -25.10
C ALA A 80 34.14 -4.67 -26.39
N ALA A 81 33.48 -4.84 -27.53
CA ALA A 81 34.01 -4.44 -28.83
C ALA A 81 34.28 -2.93 -28.91
N ARG A 82 35.38 -2.55 -29.57
CA ARG A 82 35.65 -1.15 -29.94
C ARG A 82 34.89 -0.73 -31.20
N HIS A 83 34.70 -1.68 -32.10
CA HIS A 83 34.03 -1.55 -33.38
C HIS A 83 33.43 -2.92 -33.73
N VAL A 84 32.17 -2.95 -34.16
CA VAL A 84 31.47 -4.18 -34.54
C VAL A 84 31.24 -4.16 -36.03
N VAL A 85 31.66 -5.22 -36.71
CA VAL A 85 31.43 -5.42 -38.15
C VAL A 85 30.54 -6.64 -38.30
N MET A 86 29.40 -6.47 -38.96
CA MET A 86 28.48 -7.54 -39.33
C MET A 86 28.93 -8.11 -40.67
N MET A 87 29.15 -9.42 -40.73
CA MET A 87 29.55 -10.12 -41.95
C MET A 87 28.41 -11.01 -42.43
N PHE A 88 28.17 -10.91 -43.74
CA PHE A 88 27.21 -11.72 -44.48
C PHE A 88 27.90 -12.18 -45.77
N HIS A 89 28.31 -13.43 -45.82
CA HIS A 89 29.11 -13.96 -46.93
C HIS A 89 30.36 -13.09 -47.17
N SER A 90 30.50 -12.49 -48.37
CA SER A 90 31.59 -11.58 -48.74
C SER A 90 31.27 -10.10 -48.49
N MET A 91 30.12 -9.77 -47.91
CA MET A 91 29.69 -8.39 -47.63
C MET A 91 29.87 -8.06 -46.15
N ASP A 92 30.38 -6.86 -45.88
CA ASP A 92 30.51 -6.31 -44.53
C ASP A 92 29.61 -5.09 -44.33
N MET A 93 29.15 -4.91 -43.09
CA MET A 93 28.36 -3.76 -42.69
C MET A 93 28.75 -3.30 -41.29
N ASP A 94 28.82 -2.00 -41.08
CA ASP A 94 29.01 -1.43 -39.74
C ASP A 94 27.85 -1.84 -38.81
N GLY A 95 28.17 -2.32 -37.61
CA GLY A 95 27.18 -2.81 -36.66
C GLY A 95 26.19 -1.73 -36.18
N PHE A 96 26.64 -0.49 -36.03
CA PHE A 96 25.75 0.63 -35.68
C PHE A 96 24.80 0.94 -36.82
N ALA A 97 25.30 0.96 -38.07
CA ALA A 97 24.47 1.13 -39.26
C ALA A 97 23.42 0.01 -39.40
N PHE A 98 23.84 -1.25 -39.21
CA PHE A 98 22.96 -2.42 -39.23
C PHE A 98 21.84 -2.31 -38.19
N CYS A 99 22.14 -1.96 -36.93
CA CYS A 99 21.09 -1.86 -35.92
C CYS A 99 20.19 -0.62 -36.12
N THR A 100 20.71 0.45 -36.72
CA THR A 100 19.93 1.68 -37.01
C THR A 100 18.95 1.46 -38.16
N SER A 101 19.33 0.71 -39.18
CA SER A 101 18.43 0.38 -40.30
C SER A 101 17.27 -0.49 -39.85
N LEU A 102 17.48 -1.47 -38.97
CA LEU A 102 16.39 -2.26 -38.38
C LEU A 102 15.33 -1.37 -37.70
N THR A 103 15.77 -0.34 -36.98
CA THR A 103 14.86 0.65 -36.38
C THR A 103 14.04 1.42 -37.41
N LYS A 104 14.64 1.79 -38.54
CA LYS A 104 13.95 2.53 -39.62
C LYS A 104 13.01 1.64 -40.44
N LEU A 105 13.37 0.38 -40.66
CA LEU A 105 12.55 -0.57 -41.42
C LEU A 105 11.25 -0.93 -40.70
N ASN A 106 11.21 -0.82 -39.37
CA ASN A 106 10.02 -0.98 -38.52
C ASN A 106 9.19 -2.24 -38.84
N TYR A 107 9.84 -3.35 -39.21
CA TYR A 107 9.15 -4.59 -39.50
C TYR A 107 8.45 -5.15 -38.26
N ASP A 108 7.20 -5.58 -38.46
CA ASP A 108 6.45 -6.29 -37.42
C ASP A 108 6.84 -7.78 -37.41
N PHE A 109 7.54 -8.20 -36.36
CA PHE A 109 7.92 -9.60 -36.15
C PHE A 109 6.82 -10.35 -35.43
N LYS A 110 6.32 -11.45 -36.00
CA LYS A 110 5.25 -12.25 -35.36
C LYS A 110 5.64 -12.84 -34.00
N ASP A 111 6.94 -13.09 -33.77
CA ASP A 111 7.47 -13.61 -32.51
C ASP A 111 8.07 -12.50 -31.62
N PRO A 112 7.43 -12.15 -30.48
CA PRO A 112 7.95 -11.17 -29.53
C PRO A 112 9.29 -11.58 -28.90
N ALA A 113 9.56 -12.88 -28.71
CA ALA A 113 10.78 -13.33 -28.05
C ALA A 113 12.02 -13.08 -28.91
N THR A 114 11.93 -13.39 -30.21
CA THR A 114 12.95 -13.05 -31.21
C THR A 114 13.17 -11.54 -31.28
N ARG A 115 12.09 -10.75 -31.33
CA ARG A 115 12.16 -9.27 -31.35
C ARG A 115 12.94 -8.73 -30.15
N ASN A 116 12.59 -9.15 -28.93
CA ASN A 116 13.26 -8.69 -27.70
C ASN A 116 14.73 -9.11 -27.66
N ARG A 117 15.05 -10.31 -28.14
CA ARG A 117 16.43 -10.82 -28.26
C ARG A 117 17.29 -9.96 -29.20
N ILE A 118 16.73 -9.52 -30.31
CA ILE A 118 17.46 -8.65 -31.24
C ILE A 118 17.61 -7.24 -30.66
N ARG A 119 16.55 -6.67 -30.06
CA ARG A 119 16.60 -5.36 -29.38
C ARG A 119 17.70 -5.34 -28.30
N SER A 120 17.78 -6.37 -27.47
CA SER A 120 18.79 -6.44 -26.42
C SER A 120 20.22 -6.65 -26.97
N ALA A 121 20.39 -7.25 -28.16
CA ALA A 121 21.69 -7.31 -28.84
C ALA A 121 22.07 -5.96 -29.49
N ALA A 122 21.10 -5.28 -30.12
CA ALA A 122 21.29 -3.96 -30.72
C ALA A 122 21.79 -2.93 -29.70
N TYR A 123 21.26 -2.98 -28.46
CA TYR A 123 21.76 -2.17 -27.35
C TYR A 123 23.26 -2.34 -27.12
N LEU A 124 23.76 -3.58 -27.17
CA LEU A 124 25.18 -3.84 -26.98
C LEU A 124 26.02 -3.36 -28.17
N ILE A 125 25.55 -3.60 -29.39
CA ILE A 125 26.22 -3.26 -30.64
C ILE A 125 26.30 -1.74 -30.82
N LYS A 126 25.18 -1.01 -30.69
CA LYS A 126 25.17 0.45 -30.85
C LYS A 126 26.01 1.14 -29.77
N GLY A 127 26.00 0.59 -28.55
CA GLY A 127 26.81 1.13 -27.45
C GLY A 127 28.32 0.85 -27.57
N ALA A 128 28.77 -0.07 -28.43
CA ALA A 128 30.17 -0.47 -28.52
C ALA A 128 31.12 0.70 -28.80
N GLY A 129 30.73 1.60 -29.72
CA GLY A 129 31.52 2.80 -30.05
C GLY A 129 31.48 3.90 -28.98
N LEU A 130 30.49 3.89 -28.08
CA LEU A 130 30.20 4.97 -27.13
C LEU A 130 30.77 4.73 -25.72
N ARG A 131 31.15 3.49 -25.38
CA ARG A 131 31.60 3.14 -24.01
C ARG A 131 32.98 3.73 -23.69
N PRO A 132 33.16 4.39 -22.53
CA PRO A 132 34.47 4.85 -22.06
C PRO A 132 35.46 3.68 -21.94
N LYS A 133 36.65 3.86 -22.51
CA LYS A 133 37.65 2.80 -22.65
C LYS A 133 38.69 2.89 -21.52
N HIS A 134 38.29 2.62 -20.29
CA HIS A 134 39.25 2.46 -19.20
C HIS A 134 39.87 1.06 -19.27
N LEU A 135 41.14 0.97 -19.67
CA LEU A 135 41.96 -0.20 -19.34
C LEU A 135 42.09 -0.21 -17.81
N ALA A 136 41.29 -1.04 -17.14
CA ALA A 136 41.33 -1.17 -15.69
C ALA A 136 42.79 -1.39 -15.23
N THR A 137 43.27 -0.43 -14.47
CA THR A 137 44.52 -0.48 -13.73
C THR A 137 44.19 -1.07 -12.36
N PHE A 138 44.78 -2.22 -12.04
CA PHE A 138 44.90 -2.80 -10.68
C PHE A 138 43.62 -2.96 -9.83
N SER A 139 42.58 -3.63 -10.36
CA SER A 139 41.56 -4.28 -9.53
C SER A 139 41.43 -5.75 -9.93
N ASP A 140 41.28 -6.66 -8.95
CA ASP A 140 41.24 -8.12 -9.15
C ASP A 140 40.06 -8.64 -10.00
N ARG A 141 39.10 -7.78 -10.37
CA ARG A 141 37.91 -8.16 -11.17
C ARG A 141 37.71 -7.26 -12.39
N PHE A 142 37.72 -7.87 -13.58
CA PHE A 142 37.39 -7.20 -14.85
C PHE A 142 35.87 -7.01 -14.99
N SER A 143 35.42 -5.77 -15.28
CA SER A 143 34.01 -5.45 -15.61
C SER A 143 33.94 -4.41 -16.73
N LEU A 144 32.95 -4.56 -17.63
CA LEU A 144 32.61 -3.60 -18.67
C LEU A 144 31.68 -2.48 -18.19
N ASN A 145 31.18 -2.54 -16.95
CA ASN A 145 30.31 -1.54 -16.33
C ASN A 145 29.10 -1.14 -17.20
N ILE A 146 28.38 -2.14 -17.74
CA ILE A 146 27.26 -1.93 -18.67
C ILE A 146 26.00 -1.49 -17.91
N CYS A 147 25.47 -2.38 -17.08
CA CYS A 147 24.37 -2.14 -16.16
C CYS A 147 24.39 -3.21 -15.05
N PRO A 148 23.59 -3.06 -13.98
CA PRO A 148 23.54 -4.01 -12.88
C PRO A 148 23.13 -5.42 -13.30
N LEU A 149 23.60 -6.44 -12.56
CA LEU A 149 23.42 -7.86 -12.93
C LEU A 149 21.95 -8.23 -13.11
N GLY A 150 21.05 -7.72 -12.25
CA GLY A 150 19.63 -8.02 -12.34
C GLY A 150 19.01 -7.60 -13.69
N GLU A 151 19.39 -6.43 -14.21
CA GLU A 151 18.94 -5.96 -15.53
C GLU A 151 19.55 -6.79 -16.66
N LEU A 152 20.83 -7.17 -16.55
CA LEU A 152 21.45 -8.06 -17.54
C LEU A 152 20.74 -9.41 -17.58
N VAL A 153 20.43 -10.01 -16.42
CA VAL A 153 19.69 -11.27 -16.37
C VAL A 153 18.31 -11.09 -16.98
N ASP A 154 17.58 -10.03 -16.62
CA ASP A 154 16.28 -9.70 -17.18
C ASP A 154 16.29 -9.58 -18.72
N MET A 155 17.32 -8.94 -19.28
CA MET A 155 17.45 -8.73 -20.73
C MET A 155 17.88 -9.99 -21.50
N TYR A 156 18.60 -10.92 -20.86
CA TYR A 156 19.38 -11.95 -21.56
C TYR A 156 19.13 -13.40 -21.12
N HIS A 157 18.28 -13.66 -20.11
CA HIS A 157 18.05 -15.03 -19.64
C HIS A 157 17.44 -15.97 -20.73
N ASN A 158 16.79 -15.41 -21.75
CA ASN A 158 16.23 -16.15 -22.89
C ASN A 158 17.26 -16.60 -23.95
N ARG A 159 18.56 -16.36 -23.73
CA ARG A 159 19.65 -16.86 -24.59
C ARG A 159 19.97 -18.32 -24.27
N LYS A 160 20.45 -19.05 -25.28
CA LYS A 160 20.93 -20.42 -25.19
C LYS A 160 22.37 -20.45 -24.66
N ALA A 161 22.63 -21.48 -23.87
CA ALA A 161 23.95 -21.83 -23.36
C ALA A 161 24.09 -23.35 -23.34
N LYS A 162 25.28 -23.87 -23.64
CA LYS A 162 25.55 -25.30 -23.57
C LYS A 162 25.59 -25.78 -22.12
N ASP A 163 26.20 -24.98 -21.25
CA ASP A 163 26.19 -25.13 -19.81
C ASP A 163 25.20 -24.11 -19.23
N LEU A 164 24.23 -24.55 -18.42
CA LEU A 164 23.21 -23.65 -17.85
C LEU A 164 23.84 -22.53 -17.01
N ARG A 165 24.97 -22.78 -16.34
CA ARG A 165 25.65 -21.80 -15.49
C ARG A 165 26.18 -20.61 -16.27
N ASP A 166 26.46 -20.79 -17.56
CA ASP A 166 26.89 -19.70 -18.44
C ASP A 166 25.80 -18.65 -18.66
N LYS A 167 24.52 -18.97 -18.43
CA LYS A 167 23.44 -17.97 -18.44
C LYS A 167 23.67 -16.86 -17.43
N ILE A 168 24.41 -17.15 -16.35
CA ILE A 168 24.75 -16.20 -15.28
C ILE A 168 26.20 -15.74 -15.44
N TYR A 169 27.15 -16.68 -15.60
CA TYR A 169 28.58 -16.35 -15.64
C TYR A 169 28.97 -15.49 -16.84
N ALA A 170 28.29 -15.64 -17.99
CA ALA A 170 28.52 -14.76 -19.14
C ALA A 170 28.09 -13.31 -18.91
N LEU A 171 27.28 -13.02 -17.89
CA LEU A 171 26.81 -11.67 -17.58
C LEU A 171 27.68 -10.97 -16.52
N LEU A 172 28.41 -11.73 -15.69
CA LEU A 172 29.23 -11.18 -14.60
C LEU A 172 30.32 -10.20 -15.08
N GLY A 173 30.88 -10.41 -16.28
CA GLY A 173 31.89 -9.52 -16.86
C GLY A 173 31.30 -8.22 -17.42
N MET A 174 29.98 -8.12 -17.57
CA MET A 174 29.25 -6.95 -18.05
C MET A 174 28.62 -6.13 -16.92
N SER A 175 28.41 -6.76 -15.76
CA SER A 175 27.71 -6.19 -14.61
C SER A 175 28.47 -5.02 -13.96
N SER A 176 27.76 -3.93 -13.68
CA SER A 176 28.33 -2.74 -13.02
C SER A 176 28.42 -2.87 -11.49
N ASP A 177 27.62 -3.75 -10.90
CA ASP A 177 27.62 -4.10 -9.49
C ASP A 177 28.45 -5.36 -9.21
N THR A 178 28.81 -5.55 -7.95
CA THR A 178 29.52 -6.76 -7.52
C THR A 178 28.56 -7.60 -6.70
N PRO A 179 27.79 -8.51 -7.33
CA PRO A 179 26.88 -9.37 -6.60
C PRO A 179 27.66 -10.24 -5.60
N ARG A 180 27.20 -10.26 -4.34
CA ARG A 180 27.85 -11.02 -3.27
C ARG A 180 27.76 -12.52 -3.58
N GLY A 181 28.87 -13.24 -3.40
CA GLY A 181 28.91 -14.70 -3.52
C GLY A 181 28.89 -15.28 -4.95
N LEU A 182 28.58 -14.49 -5.98
CA LEU A 182 28.54 -14.95 -7.37
C LEU A 182 29.91 -14.84 -8.05
N LEU A 183 30.67 -15.94 -8.03
CA LEU A 183 31.90 -16.15 -8.79
C LEU A 183 31.78 -17.39 -9.69
N PRO A 184 32.42 -17.41 -10.87
CA PRO A 184 32.41 -18.58 -11.74
C PRO A 184 32.94 -19.84 -11.03
N ASN A 185 32.05 -20.79 -10.77
CA ASN A 185 32.36 -22.10 -10.21
C ASN A 185 31.58 -23.18 -10.97
N TYR A 186 32.27 -23.92 -11.84
CA TYR A 186 31.69 -25.01 -12.64
C TYR A 186 31.62 -26.35 -11.89
N ASN A 187 31.94 -26.38 -10.60
CA ASN A 187 31.66 -27.53 -9.72
C ASN A 187 30.34 -27.34 -8.96
N MET A 188 29.75 -26.14 -9.00
CA MET A 188 28.46 -25.86 -8.37
C MET A 188 27.31 -26.42 -9.20
N LEU A 189 26.28 -26.93 -8.52
CA LEU A 189 25.03 -27.36 -9.12
C LEU A 189 24.20 -26.15 -9.60
N TRP A 190 23.44 -26.34 -10.67
CA TRP A 190 22.61 -25.27 -11.24
C TRP A 190 21.59 -24.73 -10.22
N ARG A 191 20.92 -25.61 -9.47
CA ARG A 191 19.92 -25.19 -8.46
C ARG A 191 20.50 -24.24 -7.42
N ASP A 192 21.74 -24.47 -7.00
CA ASP A 192 22.39 -23.70 -5.94
C ASP A 192 22.88 -22.36 -6.49
N LEU A 193 23.43 -22.35 -7.70
CA LEU A 193 23.80 -21.11 -8.39
C LEU A 193 22.58 -20.23 -8.65
N PHE A 194 21.47 -20.82 -9.12
CA PHE A 194 20.27 -20.06 -9.40
C PHE A 194 19.63 -19.50 -8.12
N ARG A 195 19.66 -20.27 -7.02
CA ARG A 195 19.26 -19.78 -5.69
C ARG A 195 20.11 -18.61 -5.22
N GLN A 196 21.44 -18.69 -5.36
CA GLN A 196 22.34 -17.59 -5.02
C GLN A 196 22.06 -16.33 -5.84
N LEU A 197 21.76 -16.49 -7.13
CA LEU A 197 21.34 -15.36 -7.97
C LEU A 197 20.08 -14.71 -7.41
N VAL A 198 19.03 -15.49 -7.13
CA VAL A 198 17.78 -14.95 -6.60
C VAL A 198 18.03 -14.18 -5.29
N HIS A 199 18.74 -14.77 -4.31
CA HIS A 199 19.05 -14.08 -3.06
C HIS A 199 19.86 -12.80 -3.26
N SER A 200 20.79 -12.77 -4.23
CA SER A 200 21.55 -11.56 -4.54
C SER A 200 20.68 -10.42 -5.08
N LEU A 201 19.54 -10.73 -5.70
CA LEU A 201 18.64 -9.75 -6.30
C LEU A 201 17.54 -9.27 -5.34
N ILE A 202 16.99 -10.18 -4.52
CA ILE A 202 15.78 -9.92 -3.73
C ILE A 202 15.95 -10.12 -2.22
N GLY A 203 17.16 -10.45 -1.75
CA GLY A 203 17.50 -10.64 -0.34
C GLY A 203 17.53 -12.11 0.11
N GLU A 204 18.29 -12.37 1.17
CA GLU A 204 18.44 -13.68 1.83
C GLU A 204 17.18 -14.14 2.57
N GLN A 205 16.22 -13.23 2.77
CA GLN A 205 14.99 -13.44 3.54
C GLN A 205 13.93 -14.21 2.73
N ALA A 206 14.06 -14.24 1.40
CA ALA A 206 13.16 -14.96 0.52
C ALA A 206 13.31 -16.48 0.68
N LEU A 207 12.21 -17.23 0.75
CA LEU A 207 12.27 -18.68 0.63
C LEU A 207 12.28 -19.06 -0.85
N VAL A 208 13.37 -19.66 -1.32
CA VAL A 208 13.60 -19.93 -2.75
C VAL A 208 13.78 -21.42 -3.02
N GLU A 209 12.96 -21.95 -3.93
CA GLU A 209 13.04 -23.32 -4.43
C GLU A 209 13.49 -23.32 -5.90
N THR A 210 14.46 -24.19 -6.20
CA THR A 210 15.15 -24.31 -7.49
C THR A 210 15.52 -25.78 -7.73
N TRP A 211 15.71 -26.17 -9.00
CA TRP A 211 15.99 -27.55 -9.43
C TRP A 211 17.17 -27.59 -10.41
N ASP A 212 17.81 -28.75 -10.57
CA ASP A 212 19.05 -28.89 -11.36
C ASP A 212 18.80 -28.93 -12.88
N ASP A 213 17.62 -29.38 -13.28
CA ASP A 213 17.19 -29.61 -14.66
C ASP A 213 16.21 -28.54 -15.18
N GLN A 214 15.93 -27.50 -14.38
CA GLN A 214 14.88 -26.52 -14.64
C GLN A 214 15.39 -25.10 -14.46
N GLN A 215 14.98 -24.19 -15.33
CA GLN A 215 15.29 -22.76 -15.21
C GLN A 215 14.12 -21.99 -14.60
N VAL A 216 13.62 -22.52 -13.48
CA VAL A 216 12.50 -21.97 -12.73
C VAL A 216 12.90 -21.78 -11.27
N ALA A 217 12.55 -20.62 -10.72
CA ALA A 217 12.61 -20.36 -9.29
C ALA A 217 11.20 -20.08 -8.74
N VAL A 218 10.82 -20.81 -7.70
CA VAL A 218 9.61 -20.51 -6.90
C VAL A 218 10.05 -19.77 -5.65
N ILE A 219 9.49 -18.59 -5.45
CA ILE A 219 9.93 -17.62 -4.45
C ILE A 219 8.74 -17.27 -3.56
N LYS A 220 8.82 -17.60 -2.28
CA LYS A 220 7.88 -17.09 -1.25
C LYS A 220 8.57 -15.94 -0.52
N HIS A 221 8.02 -14.74 -0.61
CA HIS A 221 8.63 -13.54 -0.05
C HIS A 221 7.59 -12.51 0.38
N VAL A 222 8.02 -11.49 1.12
CA VAL A 222 7.18 -10.34 1.48
C VAL A 222 7.56 -9.10 0.66
N GLY A 223 6.54 -8.38 0.19
CA GLY A 223 6.67 -7.23 -0.68
C GLY A 223 5.74 -6.09 -0.32
N CYS A 224 5.99 -4.94 -0.95
CA CYS A 224 5.14 -3.77 -0.98
C CYS A 224 4.70 -3.52 -2.43
N VAL A 225 3.39 -3.49 -2.67
CA VAL A 225 2.84 -3.13 -3.99
C VAL A 225 2.92 -1.62 -4.13
N LEU A 226 3.61 -1.18 -5.17
CA LEU A 226 3.83 0.24 -5.47
C LEU A 226 2.75 0.76 -6.41
N GLY A 227 2.29 -0.06 -7.35
CA GLY A 227 1.28 0.34 -8.32
C GLY A 227 1.27 -0.56 -9.55
N LYS A 228 0.99 0.01 -10.73
CA LYS A 228 0.86 -0.78 -11.97
C LYS A 228 1.32 -0.04 -13.22
N VAL A 229 1.60 -0.82 -14.26
CA VAL A 229 1.81 -0.36 -15.63
C VAL A 229 0.46 0.00 -16.25
N VAL A 230 0.31 1.26 -16.64
CA VAL A 230 -0.91 1.83 -17.25
C VAL A 230 -0.90 1.64 -18.76
N SER A 231 0.24 1.85 -19.40
CA SER A 231 0.43 1.66 -20.83
C SER A 231 1.90 1.34 -21.13
N VAL A 232 2.13 0.70 -22.29
CA VAL A 232 3.48 0.44 -22.80
C VAL A 232 3.57 1.10 -24.17
N SER A 233 4.55 1.98 -24.34
CA SER A 233 4.85 2.66 -25.59
C SER A 233 6.30 2.41 -25.98
N SER A 234 6.55 2.27 -27.28
CA SER A 234 7.91 2.19 -27.83
C SER A 234 7.98 3.14 -29.02
N ALA A 235 9.09 3.88 -29.18
CA ALA A 235 9.27 4.80 -30.30
C ALA A 235 9.36 4.10 -31.67
N GLY A 236 9.37 2.76 -31.69
CA GLY A 236 9.29 1.88 -32.85
C GLY A 236 9.46 0.42 -32.42
N ALA A 237 9.17 -0.55 -33.32
CA ALA A 237 9.23 -1.99 -33.00
C ALA A 237 10.63 -2.48 -32.55
N TRP A 238 11.67 -1.70 -32.84
CA TRP A 238 13.08 -2.03 -32.63
C TRP A 238 13.82 -1.04 -31.74
N ASP A 239 13.12 -0.14 -31.06
CA ASP A 239 13.75 0.76 -30.09
C ASP A 239 14.43 -0.07 -28.99
N GLU A 240 15.68 0.16 -28.61
CA GLU A 240 16.33 -0.66 -27.56
C GLU A 240 15.67 -0.47 -26.19
N ARG A 241 15.04 0.69 -26.01
CA ARG A 241 14.31 1.06 -24.81
C ARG A 241 12.81 0.90 -25.01
N GLN A 242 12.12 0.74 -23.91
CA GLN A 242 10.67 0.75 -23.81
C GLN A 242 10.24 1.81 -22.80
N SER A 243 9.18 2.54 -23.11
CA SER A 243 8.64 3.60 -22.27
C SER A 243 7.32 3.12 -21.69
N ILE A 244 7.30 2.86 -20.39
CA ILE A 244 6.10 2.42 -19.68
C ILE A 244 5.52 3.59 -18.90
N ASP A 245 4.23 3.82 -19.08
CA ASP A 245 3.50 4.75 -18.22
C ASP A 245 3.08 3.98 -16.97
N VAL A 246 3.41 4.50 -15.80
CA VAL A 246 3.16 3.84 -14.51
C VAL A 246 2.38 4.77 -13.59
N ASN A 247 1.54 4.16 -12.77
CA ASN A 247 0.91 4.80 -11.62
C ASN A 247 1.50 4.17 -10.37
N ILE A 248 2.04 4.99 -9.47
CA ILE A 248 2.59 4.59 -8.18
C ILE A 248 1.77 5.24 -7.09
N ALA A 249 1.28 4.43 -6.15
CA ALA A 249 0.52 4.85 -4.98
C ALA A 249 1.04 4.08 -3.75
N VAL A 250 1.93 4.69 -2.99
CA VAL A 250 2.48 4.10 -1.76
C VAL A 250 1.64 4.52 -0.56
N ASP A 251 1.27 3.54 0.26
CA ASP A 251 0.54 3.74 1.51
C ASP A 251 1.54 3.99 2.65
N ASN A 252 1.66 5.25 3.07
CA ASN A 252 2.61 5.66 4.11
C ASN A 252 2.02 5.53 5.53
N GLY A 253 0.85 4.90 5.69
CA GLY A 253 0.20 4.72 6.99
C GLY A 253 -0.58 5.94 7.52
N SER A 254 -0.62 7.04 6.77
CA SER A 254 -1.55 8.17 6.94
C SER A 254 -2.66 8.10 5.88
N ASP A 255 -3.75 8.86 6.05
CA ASP A 255 -4.84 8.93 5.05
C ASP A 255 -4.39 9.55 3.70
N ASP A 256 -3.19 10.14 3.67
CA ASP A 256 -2.55 10.69 2.48
C ASP A 256 -1.58 9.67 1.85
N ARG A 257 -2.00 9.10 0.72
CA ARG A 257 -1.15 8.24 -0.10
C ARG A 257 -0.18 9.08 -0.92
N TRP A 258 1.11 8.74 -0.86
CA TRP A 258 2.09 9.27 -1.81
C TRP A 258 1.74 8.75 -3.20
N ARG A 259 1.49 9.67 -4.14
CA ARG A 259 1.07 9.35 -5.49
C ARG A 259 2.01 9.97 -6.51
N TRP A 260 2.42 9.15 -7.45
CA TRP A 260 3.25 9.58 -8.57
C TRP A 260 2.82 8.87 -9.84
N ASP A 261 2.51 9.66 -10.86
CA ASP A 261 2.22 9.18 -12.21
C ASP A 261 3.32 9.69 -13.13
N GLY A 262 3.83 8.82 -14.00
CA GLY A 262 4.85 9.23 -14.95
C GLY A 262 5.32 8.14 -15.87
N CYS A 263 6.34 8.45 -16.66
CA CYS A 263 6.88 7.55 -17.66
C CYS A 263 8.25 7.05 -17.21
N TRP A 264 8.43 5.73 -17.17
CA TRP A 264 9.72 5.08 -16.97
C TRP A 264 10.26 4.61 -18.31
N THR A 265 11.50 4.95 -18.59
CA THR A 265 12.23 4.37 -19.71
C THR A 265 13.09 3.22 -19.20
N LEU A 266 12.81 2.01 -19.68
CA LEU A 266 13.49 0.77 -19.33
C LEU A 266 14.17 0.16 -20.55
N GLN A 267 15.15 -0.72 -20.33
CA GLN A 267 15.64 -1.58 -21.41
C GLN A 267 14.59 -2.62 -21.80
N ALA A 268 14.64 -3.10 -23.04
CA ALA A 268 13.79 -4.20 -23.48
C ALA A 268 14.09 -5.48 -22.67
N SER A 269 13.11 -5.95 -21.90
CA SER A 269 13.15 -7.17 -21.10
C SER A 269 12.98 -8.41 -21.97
N ALA A 270 13.50 -9.57 -21.55
CA ALA A 270 13.32 -10.81 -22.29
C ALA A 270 11.85 -11.23 -22.37
N LYS A 271 11.09 -11.02 -21.28
CA LYS A 271 9.63 -11.15 -21.24
C LYS A 271 8.97 -9.80 -21.44
N SER A 272 7.94 -9.73 -22.28
CA SER A 272 7.28 -8.46 -22.60
C SER A 272 6.46 -7.93 -21.41
N ILE A 273 6.77 -6.70 -20.99
CA ILE A 273 5.95 -5.93 -20.05
C ILE A 273 4.65 -5.54 -20.75
N GLN A 274 3.52 -5.66 -20.04
CA GLN A 274 2.19 -5.39 -20.57
C GLN A 274 1.40 -4.46 -19.66
N GLN A 275 0.34 -3.88 -20.21
CA GLN A 275 -0.64 -3.12 -19.44
C GLN A 275 -1.24 -4.00 -18.34
N GLY A 276 -1.30 -3.48 -17.12
CA GLY A 276 -1.84 -4.19 -15.96
C GLY A 276 -0.80 -4.97 -15.15
N ASP A 277 0.44 -5.09 -15.63
CA ASP A 277 1.53 -5.64 -14.82
C ASP A 277 1.73 -4.79 -13.55
N VAL A 278 1.98 -5.45 -12.43
CA VAL A 278 2.06 -4.85 -11.10
C VAL A 278 3.51 -4.57 -10.74
N ILE A 279 3.76 -3.41 -10.14
CA ILE A 279 5.08 -2.97 -9.71
C ILE A 279 5.15 -3.14 -8.20
N CYS A 280 6.15 -3.86 -7.71
CA CYS A 280 6.35 -4.07 -6.27
C CYS A 280 7.82 -3.96 -5.88
N LEU A 281 8.07 -3.58 -4.63
CA LEU A 281 9.39 -3.72 -4.00
C LEU A 281 9.37 -4.92 -3.07
N LEU A 282 10.34 -5.83 -3.23
CA LEU A 282 10.51 -6.99 -2.35
C LEU A 282 11.42 -6.62 -1.18
N GLN A 283 11.15 -7.16 0.00
CA GLN A 283 11.94 -6.83 1.20
C GLN A 283 13.40 -7.26 1.01
N GLY A 284 14.33 -6.31 1.16
CA GLY A 284 15.76 -6.55 0.95
C GLY A 284 16.25 -6.29 -0.48
N ALA A 285 15.34 -6.10 -1.45
CA ALA A 285 15.70 -5.65 -2.78
C ALA A 285 15.95 -4.13 -2.80
N SER A 286 16.94 -3.69 -3.58
CA SER A 286 17.23 -2.24 -3.76
C SER A 286 16.43 -1.62 -4.91
N LYS A 287 15.76 -2.43 -5.72
CA LYS A 287 15.10 -2.04 -6.97
C LYS A 287 13.75 -2.73 -7.13
N PRO A 288 12.79 -2.10 -7.83
CA PRO A 288 11.47 -2.67 -8.03
C PRO A 288 11.51 -3.92 -8.93
N THR A 289 10.49 -4.76 -8.76
CA THR A 289 10.20 -5.94 -9.58
C THR A 289 8.84 -5.72 -10.23
N ILE A 290 8.72 -6.07 -11.50
CA ILE A 290 7.47 -6.05 -12.26
C ILE A 290 6.95 -7.49 -12.34
N ILE A 291 5.76 -7.70 -11.82
CA ILE A 291 5.13 -9.02 -11.70
C ILE A 291 3.77 -9.01 -12.41
N ARG A 292 3.40 -10.16 -12.98
CA ARG A 292 2.08 -10.39 -13.56
C ARG A 292 1.27 -11.29 -12.65
N PRO A 293 0.19 -10.80 -12.03
CA PRO A 293 -0.69 -11.66 -11.26
C PRO A 293 -1.43 -12.64 -12.18
N CYS A 294 -1.35 -13.93 -11.86
CA CYS A 294 -2.08 -15.02 -12.51
C CYS A 294 -3.33 -15.38 -11.67
N GLU A 295 -3.85 -16.61 -11.79
CA GLU A 295 -5.03 -17.06 -11.05
C GLU A 295 -4.84 -16.97 -9.53
N ASP A 296 -3.77 -17.55 -8.97
CA ASP A 296 -3.50 -17.57 -7.53
C ASP A 296 -1.99 -17.45 -7.17
N TYR A 297 -1.14 -17.04 -8.12
CA TYR A 297 0.27 -16.72 -7.89
C TYR A 297 0.68 -15.56 -8.81
N CYS A 298 1.95 -15.15 -8.79
CA CYS A 298 2.44 -14.12 -9.71
C CYS A 298 3.67 -14.60 -10.48
N VAL A 299 3.78 -14.23 -11.74
CA VAL A 299 4.96 -14.47 -12.56
C VAL A 299 5.86 -13.24 -12.51
N VAL A 300 7.17 -13.44 -12.35
CA VAL A 300 8.15 -12.36 -12.49
C VAL A 300 8.31 -12.05 -13.99
N VAL A 301 7.95 -10.83 -14.38
CA VAL A 301 8.09 -10.34 -15.76
C VAL A 301 9.43 -9.64 -15.93
N ALA A 302 9.78 -8.76 -14.98
CA ALA A 302 11.09 -8.13 -14.92
C ALA A 302 11.56 -7.96 -13.48
N ILE A 303 12.86 -8.18 -13.24
CA ILE A 303 13.46 -8.16 -11.90
C ILE A 303 14.51 -7.06 -11.78
N ALA A 304 14.61 -6.46 -10.59
CA ALA A 304 15.61 -5.44 -10.25
C ALA A 304 15.70 -4.31 -11.29
N VAL A 305 14.54 -3.79 -11.68
CA VAL A 305 14.37 -2.78 -12.73
C VAL A 305 14.99 -1.45 -12.30
N THR A 306 15.76 -0.79 -13.16
CA THR A 306 16.21 0.60 -12.92
C THR A 306 15.29 1.58 -13.66
N PRO A 307 14.36 2.23 -12.95
CA PRO A 307 13.52 3.23 -13.58
C PRO A 307 14.33 4.49 -13.89
N ILE A 308 14.38 4.88 -15.17
CA ILE A 308 14.80 6.23 -15.57
C ILE A 308 13.50 7.02 -15.79
N GLY A 309 13.12 7.81 -14.78
CA GLY A 309 11.83 8.48 -14.74
C GLY A 309 11.87 9.89 -15.34
N ASN A 310 11.04 10.14 -16.35
CA ASN A 310 10.75 11.50 -16.84
C ASN A 310 9.27 11.81 -16.55
N LYS A 311 8.99 12.93 -15.88
CA LYS A 311 7.61 13.44 -15.74
C LYS A 311 7.14 13.98 -17.10
N ARG A 312 5.90 13.69 -17.47
CA ARG A 312 5.20 14.35 -18.60
C ARG A 312 4.51 15.67 -18.19
N LEU A 313 4.39 15.97 -16.89
CA LEU A 313 3.67 17.12 -16.33
C LEU A 313 4.55 17.84 -15.28
N GLU A 314 4.48 19.17 -15.24
CA GLU A 314 5.32 20.07 -14.44
C GLU A 314 5.61 19.59 -13.00
N GLY A 315 6.88 19.52 -12.60
CA GLY A 315 7.33 19.20 -11.25
C GLY A 315 8.73 18.57 -11.19
N THR A 316 9.20 18.25 -9.97
CA THR A 316 10.52 17.65 -9.73
C THR A 316 10.70 16.28 -10.42
N PRO A 317 11.90 15.96 -10.95
CA PRO A 317 12.21 14.65 -11.55
C PRO A 317 11.93 13.51 -10.57
N PHE A 318 11.63 12.32 -11.10
CA PHE A 318 11.44 11.13 -10.27
C PHE A 318 12.79 10.57 -9.84
N ASP A 319 13.03 10.56 -8.53
CA ASP A 319 14.16 9.84 -7.93
C ASP A 319 13.65 8.56 -7.24
N TRP A 320 14.11 7.42 -7.75
CA TRP A 320 13.84 6.13 -7.13
C TRP A 320 14.39 6.05 -5.70
N LEU A 321 15.52 6.71 -5.41
CA LEU A 321 16.13 6.67 -4.09
C LEU A 321 15.20 7.30 -3.04
N ASP A 322 14.59 8.44 -3.37
CA ASP A 322 13.60 9.09 -2.50
C ASP A 322 12.36 8.22 -2.33
N CYS A 323 11.80 7.69 -3.43
CA CYS A 323 10.66 6.78 -3.38
C CYS A 323 10.94 5.54 -2.51
N SER A 324 12.14 4.96 -2.61
CA SER A 324 12.53 3.76 -1.86
C SER A 324 12.64 4.00 -0.36
N ARG A 325 13.00 5.22 0.07
CA ARG A 325 13.12 5.60 1.49
C ARG A 325 11.75 5.76 2.18
N GLU A 326 10.72 6.12 1.42
CA GLU A 326 9.34 6.24 1.92
C GLU A 326 8.70 4.86 2.21
N ILE A 327 9.24 3.78 1.63
CA ILE A 327 8.71 2.43 1.82
C ILE A 327 9.21 1.87 3.15
N GLN A 328 8.44 2.11 4.21
CA GLN A 328 8.79 1.66 5.56
C GLN A 328 8.18 0.31 5.95
N ALA A 329 7.24 -0.22 5.16
CA ALA A 329 6.44 -1.36 5.59
C ALA A 329 6.12 -2.35 4.47
N PHE A 330 6.43 -3.62 4.73
CA PHE A 330 6.21 -4.76 3.85
C PHE A 330 5.16 -5.67 4.49
N HIS A 331 3.98 -5.75 3.88
CA HIS A 331 2.82 -6.40 4.50
C HIS A 331 2.16 -7.47 3.61
N ARG A 332 2.75 -7.78 2.45
CA ARG A 332 2.17 -8.70 1.47
C ARG A 332 3.11 -9.85 1.25
N GLU A 333 2.75 -10.99 1.82
CA GLU A 333 3.33 -12.26 1.42
C GLU A 333 2.86 -12.61 -0.01
N MET A 334 3.79 -13.06 -0.84
CA MET A 334 3.59 -13.33 -2.25
C MET A 334 4.27 -14.63 -2.64
N ILE A 335 3.67 -15.34 -3.59
CA ILE A 335 4.28 -16.48 -4.28
C ILE A 335 4.62 -16.01 -5.70
N LEU A 336 5.91 -15.88 -5.97
CA LEU A 336 6.43 -15.48 -7.26
C LEU A 336 7.05 -16.67 -7.97
N VAL A 337 6.74 -16.81 -9.25
CA VAL A 337 7.33 -17.80 -10.14
C VAL A 337 8.18 -17.07 -11.16
N TRP A 338 9.48 -17.32 -11.14
CA TRP A 338 10.41 -16.80 -12.13
C TRP A 338 10.83 -17.93 -13.06
N ASP A 339 10.05 -18.10 -14.14
CA ASP A 339 10.21 -19.15 -15.13
C ASP A 339 10.88 -18.58 -16.39
N TRP A 340 12.07 -19.08 -16.75
CA TRP A 340 12.80 -18.64 -17.94
C TRP A 340 12.45 -19.41 -19.21
N GLU A 341 11.66 -20.48 -19.10
CA GLU A 341 11.37 -21.43 -20.18
C GLU A 341 9.99 -21.19 -20.79
N THR A 342 8.97 -20.97 -19.95
CA THR A 342 7.59 -20.81 -20.41
C THR A 342 7.25 -19.34 -20.69
N PRO A 343 6.66 -19.02 -21.87
CA PRO A 343 6.09 -17.71 -22.15
C PRO A 343 5.04 -17.30 -21.11
N CYS A 344 4.94 -16.00 -20.80
CA CYS A 344 3.97 -15.54 -19.79
C CYS A 344 2.52 -15.81 -20.18
N GLU A 345 2.22 -15.84 -21.47
CA GLU A 345 0.88 -16.04 -22.03
C GLU A 345 0.31 -17.42 -21.71
N GLU A 346 1.17 -18.44 -21.62
CA GLU A 346 0.78 -19.82 -21.31
C GLU A 346 0.50 -20.04 -19.81
N LEU A 347 1.01 -19.15 -18.95
CA LEU A 347 0.92 -19.26 -17.50
C LEU A 347 -0.29 -18.54 -16.89
N TYR A 348 -0.99 -17.72 -17.67
CA TYR A 348 -2.03 -16.82 -17.16
C TYR A 348 -3.27 -17.54 -16.62
N GLU A 349 -3.68 -18.64 -17.25
CA GLU A 349 -4.92 -19.37 -16.92
C GLU A 349 -4.70 -20.60 -16.01
N ILE A 350 -3.44 -20.96 -15.77
CA ILE A 350 -3.07 -22.13 -14.98
C ILE A 350 -2.96 -21.71 -13.52
N ASP A 351 -3.57 -22.47 -12.60
CA ASP A 351 -3.37 -22.24 -11.16
C ASP A 351 -2.04 -22.82 -10.67
N TYR A 352 -1.59 -22.40 -9.49
CA TYR A 352 -0.29 -22.78 -8.94
C TYR A 352 -0.12 -24.30 -8.79
N GLU A 353 -1.18 -25.03 -8.44
CA GLU A 353 -1.11 -26.49 -8.27
C GLU A 353 -0.96 -27.19 -9.62
N CYS A 354 -1.72 -26.77 -10.64
CA CYS A 354 -1.56 -27.24 -12.00
C CYS A 354 -0.17 -26.91 -12.55
N PHE A 355 0.38 -25.71 -12.27
CA PHE A 355 1.74 -25.34 -12.64
C PHE A 355 2.78 -26.31 -12.07
N LEU A 356 2.69 -26.62 -10.76
CA LEU A 356 3.62 -27.55 -10.13
C LEU A 356 3.48 -28.99 -10.66
N ASN A 357 2.23 -29.45 -10.86
CA ASN A 357 1.95 -30.80 -11.32
C ASN A 357 2.40 -31.04 -12.77
N ASN A 358 2.29 -30.04 -13.64
CA ASN A 358 2.68 -30.16 -15.05
C ASN A 358 4.19 -30.36 -15.26
N ARG A 359 5.02 -30.07 -14.25
CA ARG A 359 6.49 -30.17 -14.32
C ARG A 359 7.08 -31.25 -13.41
N ASP A 360 6.25 -32.17 -12.90
CA ASP A 360 6.66 -33.25 -11.99
C ASP A 360 7.52 -32.77 -10.81
N PHE A 361 7.30 -31.55 -10.33
CA PHE A 361 8.09 -31.02 -9.23
C PHE A 361 7.84 -31.84 -7.96
N ILE A 362 8.85 -32.62 -7.54
CA ILE A 362 8.83 -33.35 -6.27
C ILE A 362 8.99 -32.33 -5.15
N LEU A 363 7.88 -31.83 -4.62
CA LEU A 363 7.87 -31.22 -3.29
C LEU A 363 8.36 -32.29 -2.30
N THR A 364 9.46 -32.04 -1.61
CA THR A 364 9.97 -32.94 -0.58
C THR A 364 8.84 -33.24 0.41
N LYS A 365 8.55 -34.53 0.65
CA LYS A 365 7.38 -35.02 1.40
C LYS A 365 7.18 -34.36 2.77
N THR A 366 8.24 -33.89 3.42
CA THR A 366 8.22 -33.12 4.67
C THR A 366 7.56 -31.74 4.55
N LYS A 367 7.43 -31.17 3.35
CA LYS A 367 6.78 -29.87 3.10
C LYS A 367 5.28 -29.94 2.86
N LYS A 368 4.73 -31.09 2.46
CA LYS A 368 3.28 -31.26 2.24
C LYS A 368 2.46 -30.98 3.51
N GLU A 369 3.04 -31.21 4.68
CA GLU A 369 2.42 -30.95 5.98
C GLU A 369 2.64 -29.51 6.48
N THR A 370 3.70 -28.82 6.02
CA THR A 370 3.93 -27.40 6.33
C THR A 370 3.27 -26.42 5.32
N ASP A 371 2.92 -26.88 4.12
CA ASP A 371 2.27 -26.08 3.05
C ASP A 371 0.74 -26.00 3.17
N ASP A 372 0.12 -26.64 4.18
CA ASP A 372 -1.29 -26.41 4.54
C ASP A 372 -1.54 -24.94 4.98
N ARG A 373 -0.47 -24.15 5.22
CA ARG A 373 -0.56 -22.69 5.42
C ARG A 373 -1.05 -21.93 4.17
N TRP A 374 -0.91 -22.48 2.97
CA TRP A 374 -1.15 -21.77 1.70
C TRP A 374 -2.03 -22.55 0.73
N GLY A 375 -3.16 -23.10 1.22
CA GLY A 375 -4.19 -23.63 0.32
C GLY A 375 -4.66 -22.59 -0.70
N LYS A 376 -5.21 -23.04 -1.84
CA LYS A 376 -5.68 -22.19 -2.96
C LYS A 376 -6.49 -20.96 -2.54
N ALA A 377 -7.32 -21.07 -1.50
CA ALA A 377 -8.11 -19.95 -0.97
C ALA A 377 -7.24 -18.81 -0.39
N ALA A 378 -6.17 -19.15 0.32
CA ALA A 378 -5.22 -18.18 0.87
C ALA A 378 -4.50 -17.47 -0.27
N ARG A 379 -3.95 -18.23 -1.22
CA ARG A 379 -3.30 -17.71 -2.42
C ARG A 379 -4.17 -16.71 -3.21
N LEU A 380 -5.43 -17.07 -3.49
CA LEU A 380 -6.42 -16.16 -4.11
C LEU A 380 -6.66 -14.88 -3.28
N HIS A 381 -6.69 -15.00 -1.96
CA HIS A 381 -6.85 -13.85 -1.05
C HIS A 381 -5.65 -12.89 -1.14
N TYR A 382 -4.42 -13.39 -1.19
CA TYR A 382 -3.22 -12.56 -1.35
C TYR A 382 -3.18 -11.85 -2.70
N VAL A 383 -3.50 -12.55 -3.79
CA VAL A 383 -3.63 -11.93 -5.13
C VAL A 383 -4.73 -10.87 -5.14
N GLY A 384 -5.83 -11.08 -4.41
CA GLY A 384 -6.88 -10.07 -4.23
C GLY A 384 -6.38 -8.77 -3.57
N TRP A 385 -5.56 -8.86 -2.52
CA TRP A 385 -4.95 -7.69 -1.88
C TRP A 385 -3.95 -7.00 -2.81
N LEU A 386 -3.15 -7.78 -3.53
CA LEU A 386 -2.21 -7.26 -4.52
C LEU A 386 -2.94 -6.41 -5.57
N TRP A 387 -4.03 -6.92 -6.15
CA TRP A 387 -4.84 -6.15 -7.09
C TRP A 387 -5.45 -4.88 -6.47
N LYS A 388 -5.92 -4.95 -5.23
CA LYS A 388 -6.50 -3.79 -4.53
C LYS A 388 -5.44 -2.72 -4.26
N ASP A 389 -4.22 -3.11 -3.90
CA ASP A 389 -3.11 -2.19 -3.66
C ASP A 389 -2.59 -1.58 -4.96
N ALA A 390 -2.65 -2.33 -6.08
CA ALA A 390 -2.41 -1.82 -7.44
C ALA A 390 -3.59 -1.00 -8.03
N GLU A 391 -4.58 -0.62 -7.21
CA GLU A 391 -5.80 0.11 -7.59
C GLU A 391 -6.62 -0.57 -8.73
N SER A 392 -6.54 -1.90 -8.85
CA SER A 392 -7.36 -2.72 -9.76
C SER A 392 -8.50 -3.41 -8.99
N TYR A 393 -9.48 -2.60 -8.57
CA TYR A 393 -10.51 -3.05 -7.63
C TYR A 393 -11.43 -4.15 -8.18
N GLU A 394 -11.69 -4.18 -9.48
CA GLU A 394 -12.50 -5.24 -10.10
C GLU A 394 -11.81 -6.61 -10.03
N ASN A 395 -10.52 -6.66 -10.38
CA ASN A 395 -9.72 -7.87 -10.28
C ASN A 395 -9.57 -8.32 -8.82
N ALA A 396 -9.43 -7.37 -7.89
CA ALA A 396 -9.44 -7.65 -6.47
C ALA A 396 -10.76 -8.29 -6.01
N ILE A 397 -11.91 -7.71 -6.39
CA ILE A 397 -13.24 -8.24 -6.07
C ILE A 397 -13.40 -9.67 -6.58
N LYS A 398 -13.05 -9.93 -7.85
CA LYS A 398 -13.13 -11.27 -8.46
C LYS A 398 -12.30 -12.29 -7.67
N ASN A 399 -11.07 -11.94 -7.31
CA ASN A 399 -10.18 -12.81 -6.54
C ASN A 399 -10.69 -13.08 -5.13
N PHE A 400 -11.15 -12.05 -4.41
CA PHE A 400 -11.74 -12.23 -3.09
C PHE A 400 -13.01 -13.09 -3.14
N GLN A 401 -13.88 -12.93 -4.14
CA GLN A 401 -15.04 -13.79 -4.32
C GLN A 401 -14.65 -15.27 -4.51
N LYS A 402 -13.63 -15.55 -5.34
CA LYS A 402 -13.08 -16.90 -5.51
C LYS A 402 -12.52 -17.44 -4.20
N ALA A 403 -11.75 -16.64 -3.46
CA ALA A 403 -11.20 -17.02 -2.14
C ALA A 403 -12.31 -17.38 -1.14
N ILE A 404 -13.29 -16.49 -0.95
CA ILE A 404 -14.41 -16.68 -0.02
C ILE A 404 -15.23 -17.92 -0.41
N LYS A 405 -15.50 -18.15 -1.71
CA LYS A 405 -16.20 -19.35 -2.19
C LYS A 405 -15.43 -20.63 -1.85
N THR A 406 -14.11 -20.62 -2.03
CA THR A 406 -13.24 -21.75 -1.69
C THR A 406 -13.22 -22.00 -0.18
N TYR A 407 -13.08 -20.95 0.64
CA TYR A 407 -13.20 -21.05 2.09
C TYR A 407 -14.53 -21.67 2.50
N ARG A 408 -15.65 -21.17 1.98
CA ARG A 408 -16.99 -21.69 2.26
C ARG A 408 -17.11 -23.19 1.96
N ARG A 409 -16.58 -23.64 0.81
CA ARG A 409 -16.58 -25.07 0.46
C ARG A 409 -15.81 -25.90 1.50
N MET A 410 -14.65 -25.41 1.93
CA MET A 410 -13.86 -26.08 2.95
C MET A 410 -14.55 -26.12 4.33
N TYR A 411 -15.21 -25.04 4.76
CA TYR A 411 -15.97 -25.00 6.02
C TYR A 411 -17.09 -26.06 6.05
N ARG A 412 -17.79 -26.26 4.93
CA ARG A 412 -18.80 -27.32 4.79
C ARG A 412 -18.21 -28.71 4.91
N LEU A 413 -17.08 -28.96 4.24
CA LEU A 413 -16.45 -30.30 4.23
C LEU A 413 -15.85 -30.69 5.59
N ARG A 414 -15.37 -29.72 6.38
CA ARG A 414 -14.76 -29.98 7.69
C ARG A 414 -15.76 -29.98 8.86
N HIS A 415 -17.06 -29.78 8.62
CA HIS A 415 -18.10 -29.65 9.66
C HIS A 415 -17.78 -28.60 10.75
N GLN A 416 -17.00 -27.56 10.40
CA GLN A 416 -16.49 -26.57 11.36
C GLN A 416 -17.44 -25.39 11.61
N ALA A 417 -18.47 -25.21 10.80
CA ALA A 417 -19.43 -24.11 10.93
C ALA A 417 -20.85 -24.68 11.08
N ASN A 418 -21.61 -24.14 12.03
CA ASN A 418 -23.02 -24.43 12.18
C ASN A 418 -23.86 -23.59 11.20
N GLU A 419 -25.16 -23.88 11.13
CA GLU A 419 -26.09 -23.18 10.23
C GLU A 419 -26.16 -21.67 10.50
N ALA A 420 -26.05 -21.25 11.76
CA ALA A 420 -26.05 -19.84 12.15
C ALA A 420 -24.81 -19.08 11.60
N THR A 421 -23.61 -19.67 11.68
CA THR A 421 -22.40 -19.08 11.08
C THR A 421 -22.52 -18.94 9.57
N PHE A 422 -23.19 -19.90 8.89
CA PHE A 422 -23.43 -19.80 7.45
C PHE A 422 -24.43 -18.70 7.08
N GLU A 423 -25.45 -18.48 7.90
CA GLU A 423 -26.42 -17.41 7.69
C GLU A 423 -25.74 -16.04 7.85
N VAL A 424 -24.97 -15.85 8.93
CA VAL A 424 -24.17 -14.62 9.13
C VAL A 424 -23.23 -14.40 7.95
N TRP A 425 -22.51 -15.43 7.50
CA TRP A 425 -21.67 -15.36 6.31
C TRP A 425 -22.45 -14.87 5.07
N TYR A 426 -23.64 -15.42 4.82
CA TYR A 426 -24.43 -15.09 3.63
C TYR A 426 -24.95 -13.65 3.69
N GLN A 427 -25.39 -13.22 4.87
CA GLN A 427 -25.82 -11.84 5.12
C GLN A 427 -24.67 -10.87 4.91
N THR A 428 -23.50 -11.12 5.50
CA THR A 428 -22.29 -10.29 5.33
C THR A 428 -21.87 -10.22 3.87
N TYR A 429 -21.81 -11.36 3.17
CA TYR A 429 -21.47 -11.41 1.75
C TYR A 429 -22.46 -10.58 0.91
N THR A 430 -23.75 -10.77 1.16
CA THR A 430 -24.82 -10.08 0.43
C THR A 430 -24.80 -8.58 0.68
N ALA A 431 -24.57 -8.15 1.93
CA ALA A 431 -24.45 -6.74 2.31
C ALA A 431 -23.29 -6.05 1.57
N ILE A 432 -22.14 -6.70 1.49
CA ILE A 432 -20.96 -6.17 0.78
C ILE A 432 -21.21 -6.12 -0.74
N ILE A 433 -21.83 -7.14 -1.32
CA ILE A 433 -22.11 -7.20 -2.76
C ILE A 433 -23.15 -6.15 -3.18
N LYS A 434 -24.16 -5.91 -2.34
CA LYS A 434 -25.22 -4.90 -2.53
C LYS A 434 -24.75 -3.45 -2.40
N ILE A 435 -23.48 -3.20 -2.07
CA ILE A 435 -22.90 -1.85 -2.19
C ILE A 435 -22.91 -1.49 -3.69
N THR A 436 -23.92 -0.73 -4.09
CA THR A 436 -24.18 -0.36 -5.49
C THR A 436 -24.18 1.15 -5.71
N ARG A 437 -24.02 1.50 -6.98
CA ARG A 437 -24.00 2.85 -7.57
C ARG A 437 -25.35 3.58 -7.40
N PRO A 438 -25.36 4.85 -6.94
CA PRO A 438 -26.51 5.73 -7.15
C PRO A 438 -26.61 6.13 -8.64
N PRO A 439 -27.81 6.27 -9.23
CA PRO A 439 -27.98 6.47 -10.68
C PRO A 439 -27.27 7.70 -11.28
N SER A 440 -26.88 8.70 -10.48
CA SER A 440 -26.58 10.08 -10.93
C SER A 440 -25.18 10.63 -10.60
N LEU A 441 -24.14 9.82 -10.34
CA LEU A 441 -22.84 10.33 -9.85
C LEU A 441 -21.61 10.02 -10.75
N SER A 442 -20.59 10.88 -10.64
CA SER A 442 -19.36 10.92 -11.46
C SER A 442 -18.38 9.76 -11.23
N ALA A 443 -17.45 9.53 -12.19
CA ALA A 443 -16.46 8.45 -12.19
C ALA A 443 -15.58 8.35 -10.92
N ARG A 444 -15.36 9.47 -10.22
CA ARG A 444 -14.60 9.50 -8.96
C ARG A 444 -15.28 8.69 -7.85
N TRP A 445 -16.60 8.69 -7.80
CA TRP A 445 -17.36 7.95 -6.79
C TRP A 445 -17.38 6.45 -7.07
N GLU A 446 -17.41 6.04 -8.34
CA GLU A 446 -17.34 4.63 -8.75
C GLU A 446 -16.07 3.95 -8.23
N THR A 447 -14.93 4.62 -8.36
CA THR A 447 -13.64 4.14 -7.83
C THR A 447 -13.68 3.96 -6.30
N LEU A 448 -14.32 4.89 -5.57
CA LEU A 448 -14.47 4.80 -4.12
C LEU A 448 -15.37 3.62 -3.71
N PHE A 449 -16.47 3.37 -4.43
CA PHE A 449 -17.35 2.24 -4.15
C PHE A 449 -16.67 0.90 -4.41
N LEU A 450 -15.98 0.75 -5.55
CA LEU A 450 -15.21 -0.45 -5.85
C LEU A 450 -14.09 -0.68 -4.83
N ARG A 451 -13.38 0.38 -4.42
CA ARG A 451 -12.37 0.33 -3.35
C ARG A 451 -12.98 -0.17 -2.04
N ARG A 452 -14.13 0.35 -1.62
CA ARG A 452 -14.82 -0.05 -0.39
C ARG A 452 -15.29 -1.49 -0.45
N LYS A 453 -15.87 -1.90 -1.58
CA LYS A 453 -16.34 -3.28 -1.83
C LYS A 453 -15.18 -4.27 -1.83
N ALA A 454 -14.08 -3.97 -2.53
CA ALA A 454 -12.87 -4.77 -2.54
C ALA A 454 -12.29 -4.93 -1.12
N LYS A 455 -12.17 -3.83 -0.37
CA LYS A 455 -11.65 -3.85 1.01
C LYS A 455 -12.54 -4.71 1.94
N GLY A 456 -13.88 -4.64 1.79
CA GLY A 456 -14.82 -5.44 2.57
C GLY A 456 -14.72 -6.93 2.29
N LEU A 457 -14.67 -7.31 1.00
CA LEU A 457 -14.47 -8.71 0.61
C LEU A 457 -13.08 -9.22 1.02
N GLY A 458 -12.05 -8.37 0.97
CA GLY A 458 -10.71 -8.72 1.44
C GLY A 458 -10.69 -9.04 2.93
N ILE A 459 -11.28 -8.19 3.77
CA ILE A 459 -11.39 -8.45 5.21
C ILE A 459 -12.26 -9.69 5.48
N MET A 460 -13.35 -9.88 4.74
CA MET A 460 -14.17 -11.10 4.86
C MET A 460 -13.35 -12.36 4.55
N ALA A 461 -12.54 -12.33 3.49
CA ALA A 461 -11.65 -13.44 3.13
C ALA A 461 -10.57 -13.68 4.20
N ASP A 462 -10.02 -12.61 4.79
CA ASP A 462 -9.06 -12.67 5.89
C ASP A 462 -9.67 -13.33 7.15
N ILE A 463 -10.87 -12.91 7.56
CA ILE A 463 -11.62 -13.51 8.68
C ILE A 463 -11.81 -15.02 8.46
N LEU A 464 -12.17 -15.41 7.24
CA LEU A 464 -12.42 -16.82 6.91
C LEU A 464 -11.14 -17.64 6.75
N GLY A 465 -10.04 -17.00 6.37
CA GLY A 465 -8.77 -17.62 6.03
C GLY A 465 -7.80 -17.84 7.18
N ARG A 466 -7.87 -17.01 8.22
CA ARG A 466 -7.13 -17.18 9.48
C ARG A 466 -7.55 -18.50 10.16
N ARG A 467 -6.79 -19.58 9.99
CA ARG A 467 -7.10 -20.94 10.50
C ARG A 467 -6.02 -21.48 11.45
N GLY A 468 -6.45 -22.36 12.36
CA GLY A 468 -5.61 -23.29 13.14
C GLY A 468 -5.63 -23.06 14.66
N ASP A 469 -5.15 -24.03 15.43
CA ASP A 469 -4.86 -23.90 16.87
C ASP A 469 -3.64 -22.98 17.14
N TYR A 470 -2.99 -22.51 16.08
CA TYR A 470 -1.78 -21.67 16.12
C TYR A 470 -2.02 -20.21 15.68
N PHE A 471 -3.27 -19.83 15.37
CA PHE A 471 -3.60 -18.46 14.96
C PHE A 471 -4.49 -17.76 15.99
N GLU A 472 -3.99 -16.68 16.58
CA GLU A 472 -4.74 -15.82 17.48
C GLU A 472 -5.27 -14.59 16.74
N VAL A 473 -6.55 -14.29 16.89
CA VAL A 473 -7.11 -13.00 16.44
C VAL A 473 -6.46 -11.92 17.30
N THR A 474 -5.61 -11.09 16.71
CA THR A 474 -4.93 -10.03 17.47
C THR A 474 -5.83 -8.83 17.69
N GLU A 475 -5.61 -8.10 18.78
CA GLU A 475 -6.27 -6.83 19.08
C GLU A 475 -6.18 -5.85 17.91
N ARG A 476 -5.00 -5.73 17.29
CA ARG A 476 -4.77 -4.90 16.09
C ARG A 476 -5.68 -5.30 14.93
N GLY A 477 -5.93 -6.60 14.73
CA GLY A 477 -6.84 -7.11 13.70
C GLY A 477 -8.29 -6.68 13.96
N VAL A 478 -8.74 -6.78 15.21
CA VAL A 478 -10.10 -6.32 15.61
C VAL A 478 -10.24 -4.81 15.39
N LEU A 479 -9.26 -4.02 15.80
CA LEU A 479 -9.26 -2.55 15.61
C LEU A 479 -9.28 -2.15 14.13
N GLN A 480 -8.61 -2.91 13.25
CA GLN A 480 -8.64 -2.69 11.80
C GLN A 480 -10.01 -2.99 11.17
N ILE A 481 -10.82 -3.84 11.79
CA ILE A 481 -12.19 -4.16 11.33
C ILE A 481 -13.17 -3.08 11.83
N ILE A 482 -13.02 -2.62 13.07
CA ILE A 482 -13.90 -1.60 13.69
C ILE A 482 -13.81 -0.26 12.95
N LYS A 483 -12.60 0.21 12.61
CA LYS A 483 -12.41 1.54 11.98
C LYS A 483 -13.10 1.76 10.62
N PRO A 484 -13.19 0.78 9.70
CA PRO A 484 -13.75 1.01 8.36
C PRO A 484 -15.01 0.21 8.04
N PHE A 485 -15.40 -0.77 8.87
CA PHE A 485 -16.40 -1.75 8.45
C PHE A 485 -17.56 -1.94 9.42
N ARG A 486 -18.69 -2.08 8.74
CA ARG A 486 -20.03 -2.24 9.28
C ARG A 486 -20.14 -3.45 10.22
N GLU A 487 -21.17 -3.41 11.05
CA GLU A 487 -21.67 -4.47 11.94
C GLU A 487 -21.56 -5.91 11.37
N GLU A 488 -21.77 -6.12 10.07
CA GLU A 488 -21.78 -7.45 9.45
C GLU A 488 -20.41 -8.14 9.46
N LEU A 489 -19.29 -7.40 9.38
CA LEU A 489 -17.96 -8.01 9.44
C LEU A 489 -17.55 -8.35 10.89
N LEU A 490 -18.00 -7.55 11.86
CA LEU A 490 -17.80 -7.84 13.27
C LEU A 490 -18.60 -9.08 13.70
N LYS A 491 -19.87 -9.17 13.29
CA LYS A 491 -20.71 -10.36 13.51
C LYS A 491 -20.09 -11.61 12.89
N LEU A 492 -19.55 -11.50 11.67
CA LEU A 492 -18.87 -12.63 11.03
C LEU A 492 -17.59 -13.03 11.78
N LEU A 493 -16.79 -12.07 12.23
CA LEU A 493 -15.57 -12.34 13.01
C LEU A 493 -15.91 -13.13 14.27
N LEU A 494 -16.92 -12.67 15.02
CA LEU A 494 -17.39 -13.35 16.23
C LEU A 494 -18.02 -14.72 15.92
N ALA A 495 -18.80 -14.83 14.85
CA ALA A 495 -19.41 -16.10 14.43
C ALA A 495 -18.41 -17.18 13.99
N VAL A 496 -17.23 -16.77 13.50
CA VAL A 496 -16.17 -17.69 13.05
C VAL A 496 -15.18 -18.00 14.16
N HIS A 497 -14.76 -17.01 14.95
CA HIS A 497 -13.68 -17.16 15.93
C HIS A 497 -14.16 -17.23 17.39
N GLY A 498 -15.42 -16.88 17.65
CA GLY A 498 -16.07 -16.96 18.96
C GLY A 498 -15.21 -16.39 20.07
N ASP A 499 -14.88 -17.26 21.03
CA ASP A 499 -14.15 -16.87 22.23
C ASP A 499 -12.67 -16.53 22.03
N LYS A 500 -12.12 -16.73 20.84
CA LYS A 500 -10.75 -16.35 20.51
C LYS A 500 -10.60 -14.88 20.14
N VAL A 501 -11.70 -14.14 19.99
CA VAL A 501 -11.67 -12.70 19.67
C VAL A 501 -11.39 -11.89 20.94
N PRO A 502 -10.28 -11.13 21.01
CA PRO A 502 -9.97 -10.32 22.17
C PRO A 502 -10.84 -9.06 22.17
N ILE A 503 -11.75 -8.98 23.14
CA ILE A 503 -12.49 -7.75 23.45
C ILE A 503 -11.82 -7.13 24.66
N THR A 504 -10.78 -6.32 24.40
CA THR A 504 -9.97 -5.64 25.42
C THR A 504 -10.50 -4.24 25.69
N ASP A 505 -9.97 -3.60 26.73
CA ASP A 505 -10.22 -2.20 27.05
C ASP A 505 -9.91 -1.24 25.88
N ALA A 506 -8.85 -1.49 25.12
CA ALA A 506 -8.51 -0.62 23.98
C ALA A 506 -9.46 -0.81 22.79
N VAL A 507 -9.93 -2.04 22.55
CA VAL A 507 -10.99 -2.34 21.58
C VAL A 507 -12.29 -1.64 21.99
N MET A 508 -12.67 -1.74 23.26
CA MET A 508 -13.86 -1.08 23.81
C MET A 508 -13.78 0.44 23.71
N LYS A 509 -12.65 1.06 24.10
CA LYS A 509 -12.43 2.51 23.95
C LYS A 509 -12.54 2.96 22.50
N THR A 510 -11.97 2.19 21.57
CA THR A 510 -12.03 2.53 20.14
C THR A 510 -13.44 2.42 19.60
N ALA A 511 -14.18 1.36 19.97
CA ALA A 511 -15.58 1.19 19.60
C ALA A 511 -16.47 2.32 20.14
N VAL A 512 -16.29 2.67 21.42
CA VAL A 512 -17.02 3.75 22.10
C VAL A 512 -16.69 5.12 21.51
N GLY A 513 -15.47 5.32 21.03
CA GLY A 513 -15.05 6.55 20.36
C GLY A 513 -15.61 6.72 18.95
N ASP A 514 -16.27 5.71 18.37
CA ASP A 514 -16.93 5.83 17.07
C ASP A 514 -18.26 6.57 17.20
N ASP A 515 -18.25 7.84 16.80
CA ASP A 515 -19.43 8.71 16.86
C ASP A 515 -20.62 8.24 15.99
N SER A 516 -20.41 7.30 15.06
CA SER A 516 -21.41 6.87 14.09
C SER A 516 -22.14 5.59 14.45
N VAL A 517 -21.45 4.57 14.98
CA VAL A 517 -22.00 3.22 15.20
C VAL A 517 -21.58 2.56 16.53
N ALA A 518 -21.14 3.34 17.51
CA ALA A 518 -20.67 2.79 18.80
C ALA A 518 -21.71 1.90 19.50
N THR A 519 -22.99 2.32 19.51
CA THR A 519 -24.05 1.59 20.22
C THR A 519 -24.30 0.22 19.58
N GLU A 520 -24.33 0.14 18.25
CA GLU A 520 -24.50 -1.11 17.52
C GLU A 520 -23.32 -2.07 17.79
N ILE A 521 -22.08 -1.57 17.76
CA ILE A 521 -20.88 -2.36 18.05
C ILE A 521 -20.91 -2.91 19.47
N LEU A 522 -21.24 -2.08 20.46
CA LEU A 522 -21.32 -2.52 21.85
C LEU A 522 -22.45 -3.52 22.08
N THR A 523 -23.60 -3.33 21.44
CA THR A 523 -24.71 -4.29 21.51
C THR A 523 -24.25 -5.68 21.06
N ILE A 524 -23.53 -5.75 19.93
CA ILE A 524 -22.94 -7.01 19.44
C ILE A 524 -21.96 -7.61 20.46
N PHE A 525 -21.10 -6.81 21.09
CA PHE A 525 -20.17 -7.32 22.10
C PHE A 525 -20.87 -7.89 23.33
N PHE A 526 -21.90 -7.19 23.84
CA PHE A 526 -22.68 -7.67 24.98
C PHE A 526 -23.52 -8.90 24.62
N ASP A 527 -24.15 -8.94 23.45
CA ASP A 527 -24.92 -10.12 23.01
C ASP A 527 -24.05 -11.38 22.90
N TRP A 528 -22.77 -11.23 22.54
CA TRP A 528 -21.84 -12.34 22.38
C TRP A 528 -21.15 -12.78 23.66
N ARG A 529 -20.64 -11.84 24.45
CA ARG A 529 -19.78 -12.13 25.62
C ARG A 529 -20.45 -11.86 26.95
N GLY A 530 -21.64 -11.25 26.96
CA GLY A 530 -22.40 -10.91 28.15
C GLY A 530 -21.50 -10.27 29.20
N ASP A 531 -21.34 -10.97 30.32
CA ASP A 531 -20.57 -10.54 31.48
C ASP A 531 -19.05 -10.44 31.30
N GLN A 532 -18.50 -11.06 30.26
CA GLN A 532 -17.04 -11.09 30.01
C GLN A 532 -16.52 -9.84 29.27
N VAL A 533 -17.40 -8.96 28.77
CA VAL A 533 -16.99 -7.70 28.16
C VAL A 533 -16.38 -6.78 29.23
N PRO A 534 -15.15 -6.27 29.06
CA PRO A 534 -14.53 -5.38 30.04
C PRO A 534 -15.21 -4.01 30.01
N VAL A 535 -15.65 -3.57 31.19
CA VAL A 535 -16.24 -2.24 31.41
C VAL A 535 -15.40 -1.54 32.48
N SER A 536 -14.28 -0.96 32.07
CA SER A 536 -13.43 -0.17 32.96
C SER A 536 -13.94 1.26 33.12
N GLU A 537 -13.47 1.96 34.15
CA GLU A 537 -13.74 3.38 34.34
C GLU A 537 -13.35 4.21 33.10
N GLU A 538 -12.27 3.83 32.44
CA GLU A 538 -11.77 4.56 31.28
C GLU A 538 -12.64 4.36 30.03
N VAL A 539 -13.25 3.18 29.86
CA VAL A 539 -14.27 2.95 28.83
C VAL A 539 -15.52 3.77 29.12
N LEU A 540 -15.93 3.86 30.39
CA LEU A 540 -17.09 4.65 30.82
C LEU A 540 -16.86 6.17 30.66
N LYS A 541 -15.65 6.67 30.93
CA LYS A 541 -15.26 8.07 30.64
C LYS A 541 -15.37 8.37 29.14
N ALA A 542 -14.87 7.47 28.30
CA ALA A 542 -14.99 7.61 26.84
C ALA A 542 -16.46 7.64 26.40
N ALA A 543 -17.31 6.78 26.99
CA ALA A 543 -18.74 6.74 26.68
C ALA A 543 -19.46 8.02 27.12
N ALA A 544 -19.17 8.49 28.34
CA ALA A 544 -19.71 9.73 28.87
C ALA A 544 -19.35 10.96 28.02
N ASN A 545 -18.18 10.94 27.36
CA ASN A 545 -17.71 12.03 26.49
C ASN A 545 -18.06 11.83 25.00
N ASN A 546 -18.76 10.76 24.62
CA ASN A 546 -19.18 10.55 23.24
C ASN A 546 -20.25 11.59 22.86
N ARG A 547 -19.99 12.34 21.79
CA ARG A 547 -20.74 13.56 21.45
C ARG A 547 -22.13 13.30 20.89
N TYR A 548 -22.39 12.10 20.36
CA TYR A 548 -23.62 11.79 19.62
C TYR A 548 -24.41 10.61 20.19
N GLN A 549 -23.74 9.70 20.89
CA GLN A 549 -24.36 8.49 21.44
C GLN A 549 -24.11 8.29 22.94
N GLY A 550 -23.45 9.22 23.63
CA GLY A 550 -23.06 9.09 25.03
C GLY A 550 -24.18 8.66 25.98
N LYS A 551 -25.40 9.22 25.83
CA LYS A 551 -26.56 8.79 26.63
C LYS A 551 -26.88 7.30 26.41
N LYS A 552 -27.03 6.89 25.14
CA LYS A 552 -27.39 5.51 24.78
C LYS A 552 -26.31 4.51 25.20
N LEU A 553 -25.04 4.89 25.05
CA LEU A 553 -23.91 4.06 25.45
C LEU A 553 -23.92 3.83 26.97
N LEU A 554 -24.11 4.88 27.77
CA LEU A 554 -24.22 4.72 29.22
C LEU A 554 -25.48 3.96 29.61
N GLU A 555 -26.64 4.18 28.98
CA GLU A 555 -27.84 3.36 29.23
C GLU A 555 -27.57 1.86 28.96
N LEU A 556 -26.82 1.54 27.89
CA LEU A 556 -26.44 0.17 27.57
C LEU A 556 -25.51 -0.41 28.65
N PHE A 557 -24.44 0.29 29.02
CA PHE A 557 -23.55 -0.17 30.10
C PHE A 557 -24.28 -0.37 31.42
N LEU A 558 -25.15 0.58 31.79
CA LEU A 558 -25.92 0.52 33.04
C LEU A 558 -26.99 -0.56 33.03
N SER A 559 -27.59 -0.87 31.87
CA SER A 559 -28.57 -1.97 31.77
C SER A 559 -27.91 -3.35 31.84
N GLN A 560 -26.67 -3.47 31.34
CA GLN A 560 -25.93 -4.73 31.34
C GLN A 560 -25.12 -4.96 32.63
N ARG A 561 -24.64 -3.89 33.29
CA ARG A 561 -23.71 -3.95 34.43
C ARG A 561 -24.06 -3.00 35.59
N GLY A 562 -25.31 -2.57 35.68
CA GLY A 562 -25.74 -1.51 36.61
C GLY A 562 -25.30 -1.71 38.06
N ASP A 563 -25.30 -2.95 38.56
CA ASP A 563 -24.92 -3.26 39.95
C ASP A 563 -23.40 -3.28 40.19
N GLN A 564 -22.59 -3.33 39.12
CA GLN A 564 -21.12 -3.41 39.19
C GLN A 564 -20.45 -2.08 38.87
N ILE A 565 -21.19 -1.09 38.34
CA ILE A 565 -20.66 0.20 37.93
C ILE A 565 -20.80 1.20 39.07
N SER A 566 -19.67 1.67 39.60
CA SER A 566 -19.62 2.84 40.48
C SER A 566 -19.41 4.12 39.67
N ILE A 567 -20.28 5.12 39.84
CA ILE A 567 -20.13 6.42 39.18
C ILE A 567 -19.01 7.22 39.85
N SER A 568 -17.82 7.25 39.23
CA SER A 568 -16.67 8.01 39.71
C SER A 568 -16.73 9.48 39.30
N GLU A 569 -15.96 10.33 39.99
CA GLU A 569 -15.78 11.74 39.64
C GLU A 569 -15.29 11.91 38.20
N GLY A 570 -14.38 11.04 37.74
CA GLY A 570 -13.84 11.07 36.39
C GLY A 570 -14.91 10.86 35.31
N ILE A 571 -15.89 9.98 35.55
CA ILE A 571 -17.02 9.75 34.65
C ILE A 571 -17.91 11.01 34.61
N VAL A 572 -18.21 11.60 35.76
CA VAL A 572 -19.05 12.81 35.83
C VAL A 572 -18.36 14.02 35.20
N LYS A 573 -17.04 14.19 35.38
CA LYS A 573 -16.25 15.23 34.69
C LYS A 573 -16.34 15.06 33.17
N SER A 574 -16.18 13.82 32.67
CA SER A 574 -16.26 13.51 31.24
C SER A 574 -17.66 13.81 30.69
N ALA A 575 -18.71 13.45 31.43
CA ALA A 575 -20.09 13.76 31.08
C ALA A 575 -20.36 15.28 31.06
N ALA A 576 -19.95 16.00 32.10
CA ALA A 576 -20.13 17.45 32.21
C ALA A 576 -19.39 18.23 31.12
N GLY A 577 -18.24 17.72 30.67
CA GLY A 577 -17.45 18.28 29.58
C GLY A 577 -17.94 17.90 28.18
N ASN A 578 -18.94 17.04 28.05
CA ASN A 578 -19.44 16.59 26.76
C ASN A 578 -20.14 17.75 26.01
N TYR A 579 -19.60 18.11 24.85
CA TYR A 579 -20.10 19.24 24.07
C TYR A 579 -21.44 18.98 23.36
N GLY A 580 -21.83 17.72 23.17
CA GLY A 580 -23.02 17.35 22.40
C GLY A 580 -24.17 16.73 23.20
N GLN A 581 -23.88 16.05 24.32
CA GLN A 581 -24.88 15.32 25.12
C GLN A 581 -24.70 15.45 26.64
N ALA A 582 -23.99 16.47 27.14
CA ALA A 582 -23.77 16.62 28.58
C ALA A 582 -25.06 16.64 29.39
N MET A 583 -26.10 17.33 28.91
CA MET A 583 -27.37 17.44 29.63
C MET A 583 -28.07 16.07 29.75
N GLU A 584 -28.16 15.34 28.65
CA GLU A 584 -28.78 14.02 28.55
C GLU A 584 -28.06 12.98 29.40
N VAL A 585 -26.73 12.99 29.37
CA VAL A 585 -25.89 12.07 30.13
C VAL A 585 -25.96 12.37 31.63
N ILE A 586 -25.77 13.64 32.04
CA ILE A 586 -25.82 14.01 33.46
C ILE A 586 -27.21 13.73 34.05
N LYS A 587 -28.28 14.02 33.30
CA LYS A 587 -29.64 13.71 33.72
C LYS A 587 -29.85 12.21 33.95
N LEU A 588 -29.38 11.36 33.03
CA LEU A 588 -29.45 9.91 33.19
C LEU A 588 -28.72 9.43 34.47
N LEU A 589 -27.50 9.94 34.71
CA LEU A 589 -26.72 9.55 35.88
C LEU A 589 -27.42 9.94 37.19
N LEU A 590 -27.96 11.16 37.28
CA LEU A 590 -28.69 11.61 38.46
C LEU A 590 -30.03 10.88 38.65
N ASP A 591 -30.74 10.57 37.57
CA ASP A 591 -32.03 9.86 37.64
C ASP A 591 -31.88 8.43 38.17
N ARG A 592 -30.75 7.76 37.91
CA ARG A 592 -30.53 6.36 38.33
C ARG A 592 -29.65 6.19 39.57
N TYR A 593 -28.69 7.08 39.79
CA TYR A 593 -27.65 6.93 40.80
C TYR A 593 -27.52 8.16 41.68
N GLU A 594 -28.60 8.94 41.85
CA GLU A 594 -28.63 10.24 42.53
C GLU A 594 -27.55 10.35 43.62
N ASP A 595 -27.67 9.57 44.71
CA ASP A 595 -26.79 9.59 45.91
C ASP A 595 -25.34 9.17 45.69
N GLN A 596 -25.04 8.55 44.57
CA GLN A 596 -23.70 8.08 44.20
C GLN A 596 -23.00 8.98 43.19
N VAL A 597 -23.67 10.00 42.63
CA VAL A 597 -23.04 10.91 41.65
C VAL A 597 -22.20 11.98 42.38
N PRO A 598 -20.85 11.95 42.29
CA PRO A 598 -19.99 12.94 42.92
C PRO A 598 -20.09 14.29 42.20
N ILE A 599 -20.73 15.26 42.84
CA ILE A 599 -20.78 16.67 42.38
C ILE A 599 -19.73 17.45 43.17
N THR A 600 -18.48 17.30 42.73
CA THR A 600 -17.30 17.95 43.33
C THR A 600 -17.00 19.30 42.66
N GLU A 601 -16.12 20.09 43.28
CA GLU A 601 -15.64 21.36 42.72
C GLU A 601 -15.06 21.19 41.30
N GLU A 602 -14.32 20.12 41.05
CA GLU A 602 -13.71 19.82 39.76
C GLU A 602 -14.74 19.47 38.69
N VAL A 603 -15.82 18.77 39.05
CA VAL A 603 -16.96 18.53 38.13
C VAL A 603 -17.64 19.84 37.78
N LEU A 604 -17.88 20.71 38.77
CA LEU A 604 -18.50 22.01 38.56
C LEU A 604 -17.64 22.96 37.72
N LYS A 605 -16.32 22.95 37.88
CA LYS A 605 -15.40 23.70 37.02
C LYS A 605 -15.53 23.28 35.56
N VAL A 606 -15.59 21.98 35.29
CA VAL A 606 -15.78 21.45 33.93
C VAL A 606 -17.15 21.85 33.37
N ALA A 607 -18.21 21.72 34.17
CA ALA A 607 -19.56 22.13 33.75
C ALA A 607 -19.62 23.65 33.47
N ALA A 608 -19.04 24.48 34.33
CA ALA A 608 -19.00 25.94 34.17
C ALA A 608 -18.21 26.36 32.92
N GLY A 609 -17.19 25.61 32.55
CA GLY A 609 -16.43 25.80 31.31
C GLY A 609 -17.11 25.23 30.05
N ASN A 610 -18.22 24.48 30.16
CA ASN A 610 -18.91 23.93 28.99
C ASN A 610 -19.71 25.03 28.26
N TYR A 611 -19.35 25.27 27.01
CA TYR A 611 -19.89 26.37 26.20
C TYR A 611 -21.31 26.15 25.67
N HIS A 612 -21.77 24.90 25.61
CA HIS A 612 -23.07 24.56 25.03
C HIS A 612 -24.10 24.22 26.10
N HIS A 613 -23.72 23.43 27.10
CA HIS A 613 -24.64 22.88 28.10
C HIS A 613 -24.36 23.33 29.54
N GLY A 614 -23.35 24.17 29.77
CA GLY A 614 -22.86 24.50 31.12
C GLY A 614 -23.95 25.01 32.07
N LYS A 615 -24.73 26.01 31.64
CA LYS A 615 -25.87 26.53 32.43
C LYS A 615 -26.88 25.43 32.81
N GLN A 616 -27.25 24.59 31.85
CA GLN A 616 -28.30 23.58 32.02
C GLN A 616 -27.84 22.48 32.98
N VAL A 617 -26.60 22.02 32.84
CA VAL A 617 -25.96 21.03 33.72
C VAL A 617 -25.85 21.57 35.14
N ILE A 618 -25.39 22.81 35.32
CA ILE A 618 -25.29 23.44 36.65
C ILE A 618 -26.67 23.61 37.29
N ALA A 619 -27.67 24.06 36.52
CA ALA A 619 -29.03 24.19 37.03
C ALA A 619 -29.60 22.85 37.50
N LEU A 620 -29.29 21.77 36.80
CA LEU A 620 -29.70 20.43 37.19
C LEU A 620 -28.99 19.95 38.46
N PHE A 621 -27.70 20.20 38.61
CA PHE A 621 -26.99 19.90 39.87
C PHE A 621 -27.58 20.66 41.05
N LEU A 622 -27.85 21.96 40.89
CA LEU A 622 -28.46 22.77 41.94
C LEU A 622 -29.88 22.31 42.29
N SER A 623 -30.69 21.91 41.31
CA SER A 623 -32.06 21.46 41.59
C SER A 623 -32.13 20.11 42.30
N ARG A 624 -31.17 19.21 42.05
CA ARG A 624 -31.12 17.89 42.70
C ARG A 624 -30.38 17.88 44.03
N ARG A 625 -29.31 18.67 44.17
CA ARG A 625 -28.42 18.65 45.35
C ARG A 625 -28.41 19.91 46.18
N GLY A 626 -29.00 21.00 45.70
CA GLY A 626 -29.18 22.24 46.43
C GLY A 626 -27.91 22.68 47.16
N SER A 627 -27.95 22.55 48.49
CA SER A 627 -26.88 23.02 49.38
C SER A 627 -25.58 22.22 49.32
N GLN A 628 -25.59 21.00 48.77
CA GLN A 628 -24.42 20.12 48.70
C GLN A 628 -23.50 20.41 47.50
N VAL A 629 -23.95 21.23 46.53
CA VAL A 629 -23.16 21.62 45.37
C VAL A 629 -22.06 22.61 45.79
N PRO A 630 -20.76 22.28 45.65
CA PRO A 630 -19.67 23.15 46.09
C PRO A 630 -19.57 24.39 45.20
N MET A 631 -19.83 25.55 45.80
CA MET A 631 -19.79 26.84 45.11
C MET A 631 -18.59 27.63 45.60
N THR A 632 -17.44 27.38 44.98
CA THR A 632 -16.15 27.98 45.34
C THR A 632 -15.76 29.10 44.39
N ALA A 633 -14.75 29.88 44.77
CA ALA A 633 -14.20 30.92 43.91
C ALA A 633 -13.63 30.33 42.61
N GLU A 634 -13.04 29.14 42.61
CA GLU A 634 -12.47 28.52 41.40
C GLU A 634 -13.55 28.12 40.38
N VAL A 635 -14.71 27.64 40.83
CA VAL A 635 -15.87 27.39 39.95
C VAL A 635 -16.33 28.69 39.31
N LEU A 636 -16.40 29.78 40.10
CA LEU A 636 -16.82 31.09 39.62
C LEU A 636 -15.83 31.70 38.63
N LYS A 637 -14.52 31.50 38.82
CA LYS A 637 -13.50 31.91 37.83
C LYS A 637 -13.75 31.24 36.47
N GLN A 638 -14.04 29.93 36.47
CA GLN A 638 -14.36 29.21 35.22
C GLN A 638 -15.68 29.69 34.59
N ALA A 639 -16.71 29.92 35.40
CA ALA A 639 -17.97 30.47 34.94
C ALA A 639 -17.79 31.87 34.32
N ALA A 640 -17.04 32.76 34.98
CA ALA A 640 -16.76 34.11 34.50
C ALA A 640 -15.97 34.12 33.17
N ARG A 641 -15.08 33.14 32.96
CA ARG A 641 -14.35 32.95 31.69
C ARG A 641 -15.21 32.38 30.56
N ASN A 642 -16.42 31.87 30.83
CA ASN A 642 -17.22 31.21 29.81
C ASN A 642 -17.66 32.23 28.73
N PRO A 643 -17.24 32.07 27.47
CA PRO A 643 -17.44 33.08 26.43
C PRO A 643 -18.90 33.20 25.97
N TYR A 644 -19.79 32.25 26.30
CA TYR A 644 -21.15 32.21 25.77
C TYR A 644 -22.25 32.14 26.84
N GLN A 645 -21.93 31.73 28.06
CA GLN A 645 -22.91 31.51 29.13
C GLN A 645 -22.51 32.11 30.48
N ALA A 646 -21.46 32.94 30.55
CA ALA A 646 -20.95 33.45 31.82
C ALA A 646 -22.01 34.20 32.63
N LYS A 647 -22.73 35.15 32.00
CA LYS A 647 -23.77 35.93 32.66
C LYS A 647 -24.83 35.03 33.28
N GLU A 648 -25.37 34.10 32.50
CA GLU A 648 -26.46 33.24 32.92
C GLU A 648 -26.03 32.24 34.00
N ILE A 649 -24.79 31.74 33.95
CA ILE A 649 -24.25 30.84 34.97
C ILE A 649 -24.04 31.60 36.29
N ILE A 650 -23.44 32.80 36.25
CA ILE A 650 -23.23 33.63 37.43
C ILE A 650 -24.58 34.07 38.02
N GLU A 651 -25.54 34.47 37.19
CA GLU A 651 -26.89 34.83 37.65
C GLU A 651 -27.58 33.66 38.37
N LEU A 652 -27.48 32.46 37.80
CA LEU A 652 -28.04 31.25 38.41
C LEU A 652 -27.46 30.98 39.81
N PHE A 653 -26.14 31.17 39.98
CA PHE A 653 -25.49 31.04 41.28
C PHE A 653 -25.99 32.08 42.30
N LEU A 654 -26.08 33.35 41.89
CA LEU A 654 -26.58 34.43 42.74
C LEU A 654 -28.04 34.20 43.16
N VAL A 655 -28.89 33.71 42.26
CA VAL A 655 -30.30 33.40 42.56
C VAL A 655 -30.42 32.28 43.58
N GLN A 656 -29.59 31.23 43.48
CA GLN A 656 -29.73 30.05 44.34
C GLN A 656 -29.04 30.19 45.70
N ARG A 657 -27.93 30.92 45.79
CA ARG A 657 -27.12 31.01 47.02
C ARG A 657 -27.09 32.39 47.64
N GLY A 658 -27.66 33.41 46.99
CA GLY A 658 -27.61 34.78 47.48
C GLY A 658 -26.19 35.14 47.87
N ASP A 659 -26.00 35.81 49.01
CA ASP A 659 -24.72 36.34 49.49
C ASP A 659 -23.64 35.28 49.82
N GLN A 660 -23.99 33.99 49.79
CA GLN A 660 -23.04 32.89 50.04
C GLN A 660 -22.12 32.60 48.85
N VAL A 661 -22.34 33.22 47.68
CA VAL A 661 -21.49 33.06 46.48
C VAL A 661 -20.17 33.82 46.68
N PRO A 662 -18.99 33.16 46.69
CA PRO A 662 -17.72 33.82 46.97
C PRO A 662 -17.19 34.58 45.74
N ILE A 663 -17.64 35.81 45.55
CA ILE A 663 -17.12 36.72 44.53
C ILE A 663 -15.80 37.32 45.03
N THR A 664 -14.69 36.85 44.46
CA THR A 664 -13.34 37.32 44.78
C THR A 664 -12.82 38.27 43.69
N GLU A 665 -11.75 39.01 43.98
CA GLU A 665 -11.07 39.90 43.02
C GLU A 665 -10.72 39.16 41.72
N GLU A 666 -10.16 37.96 41.86
CA GLU A 666 -9.81 37.10 40.72
C GLU A 666 -11.03 36.72 39.86
N VAL A 667 -12.22 36.50 40.45
CA VAL A 667 -13.45 36.24 39.68
C VAL A 667 -13.83 37.46 38.84
N LEU A 668 -13.73 38.66 39.42
CA LEU A 668 -14.00 39.92 38.71
C LEU A 668 -12.97 40.18 37.61
N LYS A 669 -11.69 39.89 37.86
CA LYS A 669 -10.64 39.97 36.84
C LYS A 669 -10.93 39.04 35.67
N MET A 670 -11.34 37.79 35.94
CA MET A 670 -11.73 36.85 34.88
C MET A 670 -12.96 37.30 34.08
N ALA A 671 -13.92 37.95 34.74
CA ALA A 671 -15.04 38.57 34.05
C ALA A 671 -14.57 39.76 33.19
N ALA A 672 -13.67 40.60 33.69
CA ALA A 672 -13.10 41.73 32.95
C ALA A 672 -12.31 41.31 31.70
N GLU A 673 -11.62 40.17 31.74
CA GLU A 673 -10.91 39.58 30.59
C GLU A 673 -11.87 38.95 29.54
N ASN A 674 -13.13 38.68 29.92
CA ASN A 674 -14.09 38.03 29.02
C ASN A 674 -14.67 39.03 28.01
N ILE A 675 -14.14 39.00 26.80
CA ILE A 675 -14.51 39.90 25.70
C ILE A 675 -15.99 39.77 25.31
N LYS A 676 -16.61 38.60 25.46
CA LYS A 676 -17.95 38.32 24.91
C LYS A 676 -19.11 38.56 25.86
N GLN A 677 -18.92 38.26 27.15
CA GLN A 677 -20.00 38.29 28.17
C GLN A 677 -19.57 39.00 29.46
N GLY A 678 -18.32 39.48 29.52
CA GLY A 678 -17.75 40.03 30.75
C GLY A 678 -18.41 41.32 31.21
N LYS A 679 -18.81 42.20 30.27
CA LYS A 679 -19.52 43.45 30.57
C LYS A 679 -20.83 43.16 31.29
N GLU A 680 -21.60 42.20 30.79
CA GLU A 680 -22.88 41.79 31.34
C GLU A 680 -22.74 41.09 32.70
N VAL A 681 -21.66 40.32 32.90
CA VAL A 681 -21.34 39.70 34.20
C VAL A 681 -21.02 40.77 35.23
N ILE A 682 -20.18 41.75 34.89
CA ILE A 682 -19.82 42.83 35.82
C ILE A 682 -21.05 43.69 36.15
N GLN A 683 -21.87 44.05 35.16
CA GLN A 683 -23.11 44.81 35.42
C GLN A 683 -24.04 44.05 36.36
N LEU A 684 -24.25 42.76 36.13
CA LEU A 684 -25.09 41.91 36.99
C LEU A 684 -24.59 41.88 38.44
N LEU A 685 -23.27 41.81 38.65
CA LEU A 685 -22.66 41.82 39.98
C LEU A 685 -22.78 43.18 40.65
N LEU A 686 -22.61 44.28 39.91
CA LEU A 686 -22.86 45.63 40.42
C LEU A 686 -24.32 45.79 40.86
N ASP A 687 -25.28 45.36 40.04
CA ASP A 687 -26.72 45.52 40.32
C ASP A 687 -27.17 44.72 41.55
N ARG A 688 -26.64 43.51 41.74
CA ARG A 688 -27.09 42.59 42.81
C ARG A 688 -26.23 42.59 44.06
N ARG A 689 -24.99 43.07 43.99
CA ARG A 689 -23.98 43.01 45.06
C ARG A 689 -23.18 44.30 45.20
N TYR A 690 -23.78 45.43 44.87
CA TYR A 690 -23.16 46.74 45.01
C TYR A 690 -22.54 46.92 46.42
N GLY A 691 -21.25 47.28 46.48
CA GLY A 691 -20.50 47.47 47.73
C GLY A 691 -20.08 46.19 48.48
N GLN A 692 -20.42 45.00 47.98
CA GLN A 692 -20.02 43.71 48.57
C GLN A 692 -19.01 42.92 47.73
N ILE A 693 -18.64 43.44 46.56
CA ILE A 693 -17.67 42.81 45.64
C ILE A 693 -16.34 43.58 45.67
N PRO A 694 -15.18 42.89 45.67
CA PRO A 694 -13.87 43.53 45.78
C PRO A 694 -13.42 44.13 44.45
N ILE A 695 -13.93 45.31 44.11
CA ILE A 695 -13.46 46.07 42.93
C ILE A 695 -12.12 46.72 43.29
N THR A 696 -11.05 46.22 42.69
CA THR A 696 -9.68 46.72 42.88
C THR A 696 -9.18 47.45 41.65
N GLU A 697 -8.08 48.20 41.81
CA GLU A 697 -7.42 48.90 40.70
C GLU A 697 -7.03 47.95 39.56
N GLU A 698 -6.64 46.71 39.88
CA GLU A 698 -6.26 45.68 38.89
C GLU A 698 -7.46 45.21 38.05
N VAL A 699 -8.64 45.08 38.66
CA VAL A 699 -9.89 44.75 37.93
C VAL A 699 -10.27 45.89 36.98
N ILE A 700 -10.20 47.14 37.43
CA ILE A 700 -10.49 48.34 36.62
C ILE A 700 -9.53 48.44 35.45
N LYS A 701 -8.23 48.23 35.70
CA LYS A 701 -7.19 48.23 34.67
C LYS A 701 -7.45 47.15 33.62
N THR A 702 -7.73 45.93 34.05
CA THR A 702 -8.00 44.79 33.16
C THR A 702 -9.25 45.05 32.28
N ALA A 703 -10.32 45.61 32.86
CA ALA A 703 -11.52 45.99 32.11
C ALA A 703 -11.25 47.13 31.12
N THR A 704 -10.44 48.12 31.52
CA THR A 704 -10.00 49.24 30.68
C THR A 704 -9.18 48.77 29.48
N GLU A 705 -8.28 47.81 29.68
CA GLU A 705 -7.47 47.21 28.61
C GLU A 705 -8.31 46.35 27.66
N THR A 706 -9.31 45.63 28.17
CA THR A 706 -10.11 44.69 27.37
C THR A 706 -11.22 45.39 26.58
N TRP A 707 -11.90 46.39 27.15
CA TRP A 707 -13.07 47.02 26.53
C TRP A 707 -12.88 48.50 26.18
N GLY A 708 -11.86 49.16 26.73
CA GLY A 708 -11.58 50.59 26.54
C GLY A 708 -12.10 51.47 27.68
N ARG A 709 -11.38 52.57 27.95
CA ARG A 709 -11.62 53.47 29.09
C ARG A 709 -12.98 54.20 29.05
N ASP A 710 -13.50 54.46 27.85
CA ASP A 710 -14.73 55.22 27.66
C ASP A 710 -16.01 54.40 27.76
N GLU A 711 -15.88 53.09 27.95
CA GLU A 711 -17.00 52.20 28.17
C GLU A 711 -17.74 52.55 29.47
N GLU A 712 -19.07 52.61 29.39
CA GLU A 712 -19.93 52.97 30.51
C GLU A 712 -19.70 52.08 31.72
N ILE A 713 -19.57 50.76 31.49
CA ILE A 713 -19.31 49.79 32.55
C ILE A 713 -17.97 50.06 33.26
N VAL A 714 -16.93 50.47 32.52
CA VAL A 714 -15.60 50.77 33.10
C VAL A 714 -15.67 52.02 33.98
N ARG A 715 -16.48 53.03 33.58
CA ARG A 715 -16.69 54.24 34.39
C ARG A 715 -17.44 53.97 35.69
N GLN A 716 -18.33 52.98 35.72
CA GLN A 716 -19.05 52.56 36.94
C GLN A 716 -18.16 51.82 37.95
N LEU A 717 -16.98 51.36 37.55
CA LEU A 717 -16.03 50.67 38.43
C LEU A 717 -15.09 51.63 39.19
N TRP A 718 -15.02 52.91 38.78
CA TRP A 718 -14.32 53.99 39.49
C TRP A 718 -15.22 54.61 40.55
#